data_AF-A0A285N8Z0-F1
#
_entry.id   AF-A0A285N8Z0-F1
#
_cell.length_a   1.000
_cell.length_b   1.000
_cell.length_c   1.000
_cell.angle_alpha   90.00
_cell.angle_beta   90.00
_cell.angle_gamma   90.00
#
_symmetry.space_group_name_H-M   'P 1'
#
loop_
_entity.id
_entity.type
_entity.pdbx_description
1 polymer ?
#
loop_
_entity_poly.entity_id
_entity_poly.type
_entity_poly.pdbx_seq_one_letter_code
_entity_poly.pdbx_strand_id
1 'polypeptide(L)'
;MAVNTDLVLEISSTQRQLKDQVEYHWLVGCTPTAVTMVLGYWDRHGYDNLIEGDSTTYSEDVKKVMSSDEHYRDYANPNDGSSSSVLPDASERGEGHENNSVADFLYTSRSELGLKFGWSLYGTEGLGVHGWATHRGYDDFVTKLKHWGGFNFKTISDEIDAGRPVILSVDSNADGRNDHNVVVFGYDSATNKLLIHDGWERTDEPRWIDFTYAKKGQPFGIVSATIIHPGDEAGADGEVDFLHLVNDHYSSAATHRGGLSENGTFESKLLHSNSGLSNSRTVGLASADGHIFYHLYDDGSGSASLYRAVAYGDGTFKWFRLSSNSGLGDQTIDFATADGRVFYQLYDDGSGTAAIYKSTRKEDGTFTTELLNVNSGLSRNTIALATADGETFYQLLNDGVGTAALYKGTLNADGSFSMTLVSNDSGVSRSTLGTVAWQTEEVDGLAEGEVADIVGEVQYLGGVGDKDTFVIKGKSTDYNWSLSDDGEGIMVWNEDGFDILYDFETIRFSDKIIDLTADKVGQIIVKDEVGTEQYLNGSAGSDIFVINGKSTDYNWAPSDDGQGIMVWNKNGFDILYDFESIQFTDTSIDLTGDKVGQLIAANQKGVEEYISGTKGTDTFVIDAFSTEFNWTRANDGEGVLVWNDDGFDILWDFETLRFKDRDIDLTADKLGQIVAKDIKGEEQYLSGTEGTDTFVIDGNSDDYQIAKADDGVGVIVWNDQGFDMLWDFEEIQFNDQLLTIQDELA
;
A
#
# COMPACT_ATOMS: atom_id res chain seq x y z
N MET A 1 13.98 7.93 -28.78
CA MET A 1 14.80 7.74 -27.57
C MET A 1 16.00 8.66 -27.64
N ALA A 2 16.04 9.67 -26.78
CA ALA A 2 17.27 10.43 -26.56
C ALA A 2 18.24 9.50 -25.81
N VAL A 3 19.49 9.41 -26.27
CA VAL A 3 20.56 8.74 -25.54
C VAL A 3 20.67 9.42 -24.18
N ASN A 4 20.50 8.69 -23.08
CA ASN A 4 20.81 9.23 -21.76
C ASN A 4 22.33 9.28 -21.62
N THR A 5 22.95 10.29 -22.23
CA THR A 5 24.41 10.46 -22.32
C THR A 5 25.09 10.61 -20.96
N ASP A 6 24.31 10.77 -19.89
CA ASP A 6 24.82 10.98 -18.55
C ASP A 6 25.30 9.69 -17.88
N LEU A 7 24.90 8.50 -18.36
CA LEU A 7 25.31 7.21 -17.79
C LEU A 7 26.51 6.54 -18.50
N VAL A 8 26.97 7.08 -19.63
CA VAL A 8 27.99 6.45 -20.49
C VAL A 8 29.24 7.34 -20.59
N LEU A 9 30.42 6.72 -20.55
CA LEU A 9 31.73 7.34 -20.82
C LEU A 9 32.21 6.96 -22.21
N GLU A 10 32.48 7.97 -23.04
CA GLU A 10 33.24 7.80 -24.27
C GLU A 10 34.75 7.83 -23.97
N ILE A 11 35.38 6.66 -23.95
CA ILE A 11 36.82 6.51 -23.69
C ILE A 11 37.63 6.84 -24.95
N SER A 12 37.10 6.47 -26.12
CA SER A 12 37.63 6.85 -27.43
C SER A 12 36.53 6.75 -28.49
N SER A 13 36.84 7.10 -29.74
CA SER A 13 35.88 7.00 -30.85
C SER A 13 35.35 5.59 -31.11
N THR A 14 35.97 4.55 -30.53
CA THR A 14 35.53 3.15 -30.68
C THR A 14 35.27 2.46 -29.35
N GLN A 15 35.53 3.12 -28.21
CA GLN A 15 35.41 2.51 -26.89
C GLN A 15 34.47 3.30 -25.99
N ARG A 16 33.49 2.59 -25.44
CA ARG A 16 32.51 3.13 -24.49
C ARG A 16 32.34 2.20 -23.32
N GLN A 17 32.03 2.77 -22.16
CA GLN A 17 31.70 2.02 -20.95
C GLN A 17 30.71 2.78 -20.07
N LEU A 18 29.98 2.08 -19.21
CA LEU A 18 29.08 2.68 -18.23
C LEU A 18 29.88 3.44 -17.14
N LYS A 19 29.29 4.51 -16.59
CA LYS A 19 29.75 5.17 -15.36
C LYS A 19 29.36 4.35 -14.14
N ASP A 20 29.95 4.67 -12.98
CA ASP A 20 29.47 4.23 -11.67
C ASP A 20 29.25 2.71 -11.50
N GLN A 21 29.93 1.90 -12.33
CA GLN A 21 29.92 0.45 -12.22
C GLN A 21 30.44 0.02 -10.83
N VAL A 22 29.95 -1.13 -10.39
CA VAL A 22 30.34 -1.76 -9.13
C VAL A 22 30.89 -3.16 -9.40
N GLU A 23 31.95 -3.51 -8.67
CA GLU A 23 32.53 -4.85 -8.70
C GLU A 23 32.35 -5.52 -7.35
N TYR A 24 31.60 -6.61 -7.35
CA TYR A 24 31.41 -7.46 -6.18
C TYR A 24 32.18 -8.76 -6.31
N HIS A 25 32.50 -9.39 -5.18
CA HIS A 25 33.27 -10.62 -5.19
C HIS A 25 32.36 -11.84 -5.10
N TRP A 26 32.83 -12.93 -5.69
CA TRP A 26 32.18 -14.23 -5.59
C TRP A 26 31.95 -14.65 -4.14
N LEU A 27 30.68 -14.94 -3.79
CA LEU A 27 30.26 -15.40 -2.46
C LEU A 27 29.69 -16.82 -2.47
N VAL A 28 28.55 -17.01 -3.14
CA VAL A 28 27.79 -18.28 -3.16
C VAL A 28 27.47 -18.77 -4.58
N GLY A 29 28.05 -18.14 -5.61
CA GLY A 29 27.82 -18.49 -7.01
C GLY A 29 28.11 -17.34 -7.96
N CYS A 30 28.44 -17.65 -9.23
CA CYS A 30 28.70 -16.62 -10.23
C CYS A 30 27.44 -15.86 -10.65
N THR A 31 26.31 -16.55 -10.77
CA THR A 31 25.04 -15.95 -11.17
C THR A 31 24.52 -14.94 -10.12
N PRO A 32 24.43 -15.27 -8.80
CA PRO A 32 24.07 -14.28 -7.79
C PRO A 32 25.02 -13.08 -7.78
N THR A 33 26.33 -13.33 -7.96
CA THR A 33 27.33 -12.25 -8.00
C THR A 33 27.06 -11.29 -9.16
N ALA A 34 26.89 -11.80 -10.38
CA ALA A 34 26.64 -10.99 -11.56
C ALA A 34 25.30 -10.23 -11.50
N VAL A 35 24.24 -10.88 -11.01
CA VAL A 35 22.93 -10.24 -10.81
C VAL A 35 23.04 -9.12 -9.79
N THR A 36 23.71 -9.36 -8.66
CA THR A 36 23.88 -8.33 -7.61
C THR A 36 24.68 -7.14 -8.13
N MET A 37 25.71 -7.33 -8.97
CA MET A 37 26.43 -6.21 -9.60
C MET A 37 25.52 -5.34 -10.49
N VAL A 38 24.61 -5.96 -11.25
CA VAL A 38 23.64 -5.20 -12.04
C VAL A 38 22.67 -4.44 -11.14
N LEU A 39 22.19 -5.06 -10.07
CA LEU A 39 21.31 -4.41 -9.09
C LEU A 39 22.02 -3.24 -8.41
N GLY A 40 23.28 -3.41 -8.02
CA GLY A 40 24.08 -2.33 -7.43
C GLY A 40 24.44 -1.20 -8.42
N TYR A 41 24.45 -1.48 -9.72
CA TYR A 41 24.51 -0.42 -10.73
C TYR A 41 23.20 0.39 -10.74
N TRP A 42 22.05 -0.27 -10.78
CA TRP A 42 20.74 0.39 -10.80
C TRP A 42 20.38 1.09 -9.49
N ASP A 43 20.85 0.56 -8.37
CA ASP A 43 20.78 1.19 -7.03
C ASP A 43 21.39 2.59 -7.02
N ARG A 44 22.29 2.90 -7.95
CA ARG A 44 22.95 4.20 -8.07
C ARG A 44 22.33 5.09 -9.15
N HIS A 45 21.30 4.58 -9.83
CA HIS A 45 20.75 5.12 -11.06
C HIS A 45 19.22 5.08 -11.06
N GLY A 46 18.61 5.52 -9.96
CA GLY A 46 17.16 5.74 -9.86
C GLY A 46 16.38 4.64 -9.16
N TYR A 47 17.07 3.67 -8.55
CA TYR A 47 16.48 2.52 -7.85
C TYR A 47 17.12 2.33 -6.47
N ASP A 48 17.22 3.42 -5.71
CA ASP A 48 18.13 3.67 -4.58
C ASP A 48 17.91 2.80 -3.31
N ASN A 49 17.02 1.81 -3.37
CA ASN A 49 16.78 0.84 -2.29
C ASN A 49 17.03 -0.62 -2.73
N LEU A 50 17.58 -0.89 -3.92
CA LEU A 50 17.90 -2.25 -4.38
C LEU A 50 18.94 -2.93 -3.49
N ILE A 51 19.84 -2.17 -2.89
CA ILE A 51 20.80 -2.67 -1.89
C ILE A 51 20.61 -1.87 -0.60
N GLU A 52 20.31 -2.57 0.49
CA GLU A 52 20.14 -1.94 1.79
C GLU A 52 21.49 -1.50 2.36
N GLY A 53 21.99 -0.33 1.99
CA GLY A 53 23.27 0.21 2.46
C GLY A 53 24.16 0.71 1.34
N ASP A 54 25.48 0.64 1.51
CA ASP A 54 26.41 1.13 0.51
C ASP A 54 26.61 0.09 -0.62
N SER A 55 25.97 0.34 -1.77
CA SER A 55 26.16 -0.42 -3.02
C SER A 55 27.49 -0.12 -3.71
N THR A 56 28.21 0.94 -3.34
CA THR A 56 29.43 1.34 -4.03
C THR A 56 30.63 0.45 -3.71
N THR A 57 30.55 -0.34 -2.64
CA THR A 57 31.61 -1.24 -2.18
C THR A 57 31.07 -2.63 -1.88
N TYR A 58 31.94 -3.65 -1.90
CA TYR A 58 31.57 -5.01 -1.50
C TYR A 58 31.46 -5.13 0.04
N SER A 59 30.35 -4.59 0.57
CA SER A 59 30.00 -4.50 1.99
C SER A 59 29.33 -5.77 2.52
N GLU A 60 29.05 -5.84 3.84
CA GLU A 60 28.25 -6.94 4.39
C GLU A 60 26.80 -6.89 3.92
N ASP A 61 26.28 -5.70 3.63
CA ASP A 61 24.90 -5.56 3.16
C ASP A 61 24.74 -6.10 1.73
N VAL A 62 25.70 -5.78 0.85
CA VAL A 62 25.78 -6.39 -0.49
C VAL A 62 25.85 -7.92 -0.41
N LYS A 63 26.58 -8.47 0.58
CA LYS A 63 26.67 -9.93 0.75
C LYS A 63 25.33 -10.53 1.14
N LYS A 64 24.56 -9.88 2.03
CA LYS A 64 23.23 -10.36 2.44
C LYS A 64 22.23 -10.31 1.30
N VAL A 65 22.26 -9.24 0.49
CA VAL A 65 21.49 -9.15 -0.76
C VAL A 65 21.85 -10.30 -1.70
N MET A 66 23.14 -10.57 -1.88
CA MET A 66 23.60 -11.65 -2.76
C MET A 66 23.21 -13.04 -2.24
N SER A 67 23.36 -13.27 -0.93
CA SER A 67 23.07 -14.53 -0.24
C SER A 67 22.85 -14.24 1.24
N SER A 68 21.62 -14.42 1.71
CA SER A 68 21.30 -14.29 3.12
C SER A 68 22.00 -15.37 3.96
N ASP A 69 22.08 -15.13 5.27
CA ASP A 69 22.59 -16.12 6.22
C ASP A 69 21.70 -17.39 6.21
N GLU A 70 20.38 -17.21 6.03
CA GLU A 70 19.42 -18.29 5.86
C GLU A 70 19.67 -19.09 4.59
N HIS A 71 19.89 -18.44 3.44
CA HIS A 71 20.25 -19.12 2.19
C HIS A 71 21.50 -19.98 2.35
N TYR A 72 22.53 -19.41 2.98
CA TYR A 72 23.77 -20.14 3.19
C TYR A 72 23.56 -21.37 4.08
N ARG A 73 22.78 -21.22 5.16
CA ARG A 73 22.48 -22.30 6.11
C ARG A 73 21.64 -23.40 5.46
N ASP A 74 20.65 -23.03 4.67
CA ASP A 74 19.61 -23.93 4.19
C ASP A 74 20.04 -24.67 2.91
N TYR A 75 20.75 -23.98 2.00
CA TYR A 75 21.04 -24.49 0.65
C TYR A 75 22.53 -24.55 0.32
N ALA A 76 23.37 -23.72 0.94
CA ALA A 76 24.81 -23.68 0.66
C ALA A 76 25.65 -24.54 1.63
N ASN A 77 25.00 -25.20 2.59
CA ASN A 77 25.60 -26.09 3.59
C ASN A 77 24.82 -27.42 3.66
N PRO A 78 25.42 -28.58 3.30
CA PRO A 78 26.84 -28.81 3.12
C PRO A 78 27.41 -28.26 1.80
N ASN A 79 28.61 -27.65 1.87
CA ASN A 79 29.34 -27.25 0.67
C ASN A 79 29.89 -28.49 -0.06
N ASP A 80 29.27 -28.82 -1.19
CA ASP A 80 29.59 -29.98 -2.02
C ASP A 80 30.29 -29.61 -3.35
N GLY A 81 30.83 -28.39 -3.46
CA GLY A 81 31.46 -27.91 -4.70
C GLY A 81 32.62 -28.78 -5.19
N SER A 82 33.36 -29.41 -4.25
CA SER A 82 34.42 -30.38 -4.55
C SER A 82 33.96 -31.86 -4.56
N SER A 83 32.69 -32.12 -4.21
CA SER A 83 32.13 -33.47 -4.13
C SER A 83 31.90 -34.05 -5.53
N SER A 84 31.92 -35.39 -5.65
CA SER A 84 31.54 -36.08 -6.89
C SER A 84 30.02 -36.17 -7.10
N SER A 85 29.23 -36.00 -6.03
CA SER A 85 27.77 -36.03 -6.03
C SER A 85 27.18 -34.81 -5.33
N VAL A 86 25.95 -34.45 -5.70
CA VAL A 86 25.16 -33.45 -4.97
C VAL A 86 24.85 -34.00 -3.57
N LEU A 87 25.06 -33.20 -2.53
CA LEU A 87 24.73 -33.55 -1.16
C LEU A 87 23.36 -32.97 -0.77
N PRO A 88 22.48 -33.73 -0.08
CA PRO A 88 21.16 -33.22 0.32
C PRO A 88 21.24 -32.02 1.28
N ASP A 89 20.36 -31.04 1.07
CA ASP A 89 20.23 -29.81 1.88
C ASP A 89 18.79 -29.66 2.47
N ALA A 90 18.38 -28.45 2.86
CA ALA A 90 17.02 -28.19 3.37
C ALA A 90 15.93 -28.25 2.30
N SER A 91 16.26 -27.99 1.03
CA SER A 91 15.31 -28.00 -0.10
C SER A 91 14.71 -29.38 -0.33
N GLU A 92 15.47 -30.46 -0.16
CA GLU A 92 14.96 -31.84 -0.27
C GLU A 92 13.98 -32.24 0.85
N ARG A 93 13.87 -31.44 1.91
CA ARG A 93 13.05 -31.72 3.09
C ARG A 93 11.88 -30.75 3.25
N GLY A 94 11.76 -29.74 2.38
CA GLY A 94 10.77 -28.67 2.50
C GLY A 94 10.99 -27.79 3.74
N GLU A 95 12.21 -27.72 4.25
CA GLU A 95 12.58 -26.95 5.45
C GLU A 95 13.20 -25.57 5.09
N GLY A 96 12.99 -25.11 3.85
CA GLY A 96 13.57 -23.86 3.35
C GLY A 96 12.89 -22.61 3.91
N HIS A 97 13.65 -21.55 4.11
CA HIS A 97 13.11 -20.21 4.39
C HIS A 97 12.48 -19.56 3.14
N GLU A 98 11.71 -18.48 3.37
CA GLU A 98 11.16 -17.61 2.33
C GLU A 98 12.28 -16.86 1.60
N ASN A 99 12.11 -16.60 0.30
CA ASN A 99 13.15 -15.94 -0.48
C ASN A 99 13.43 -14.53 0.04
N ASN A 100 14.64 -14.27 0.51
CA ASN A 100 15.06 -12.97 1.04
C ASN A 100 16.46 -12.55 0.53
N SER A 101 16.96 -13.21 -0.52
CA SER A 101 18.21 -12.86 -1.19
C SER A 101 18.18 -13.22 -2.68
N VAL A 102 19.06 -12.61 -3.48
CA VAL A 102 19.22 -12.88 -4.92
C VAL A 102 19.48 -14.37 -5.18
N ALA A 103 20.28 -15.03 -4.34
CA ALA A 103 20.56 -16.46 -4.47
C ALA A 103 19.30 -17.33 -4.28
N ASP A 104 18.31 -16.88 -3.48
CA ASP A 104 17.04 -17.59 -3.33
C ASP A 104 16.20 -17.54 -4.59
N PHE A 105 16.04 -16.35 -5.17
CA PHE A 105 15.30 -16.16 -6.43
C PHE A 105 15.96 -16.88 -7.62
N LEU A 106 17.28 -17.07 -7.55
CA LEU A 106 18.05 -17.85 -8.53
C LEU A 106 18.04 -19.36 -8.26
N TYR A 107 17.49 -19.79 -7.12
CA TYR A 107 17.53 -21.17 -6.63
C TYR A 107 18.95 -21.73 -6.50
N THR A 108 19.91 -20.88 -6.17
CA THR A 108 21.32 -21.26 -6.11
C THR A 108 21.56 -22.34 -5.06
N SER A 109 22.44 -23.29 -5.38
CA SER A 109 22.88 -24.41 -4.52
C SER A 109 21.81 -25.42 -4.09
N ARG A 110 20.54 -25.29 -4.50
CA ARG A 110 19.45 -26.18 -4.04
C ARG A 110 19.61 -27.62 -4.53
N SER A 111 19.82 -28.55 -3.60
CA SER A 111 20.07 -29.97 -3.89
C SER A 111 18.85 -30.66 -4.51
N GLU A 112 17.62 -30.23 -4.18
CA GLU A 112 16.38 -30.72 -4.81
C GLU A 112 16.39 -30.55 -6.34
N LEU A 113 17.14 -29.55 -6.83
CA LEU A 113 17.28 -29.23 -8.25
C LEU A 113 18.50 -29.90 -8.90
N GLY A 114 19.25 -30.70 -8.13
CA GLY A 114 20.50 -31.32 -8.53
C GLY A 114 21.65 -30.32 -8.68
N LEU A 115 21.60 -29.20 -7.97
CA LEU A 115 22.62 -28.16 -8.00
C LEU A 115 23.64 -28.39 -6.88
N LYS A 116 24.92 -28.17 -7.20
CA LYS A 116 25.98 -28.11 -6.19
C LYS A 116 26.09 -26.70 -5.64
N PHE A 117 26.78 -26.56 -4.51
CA PHE A 117 27.25 -25.30 -3.99
C PHE A 117 27.84 -24.42 -5.11
N GLY A 118 27.32 -23.20 -5.24
CA GLY A 118 27.75 -22.27 -6.29
C GLY A 118 26.91 -22.30 -7.57
N TRP A 119 26.15 -23.37 -7.81
CA TRP A 119 25.46 -23.58 -9.08
C TRP A 119 24.08 -22.98 -9.04
N SER A 120 23.73 -22.26 -10.10
CA SER A 120 22.36 -21.83 -10.40
C SER A 120 21.87 -22.53 -11.66
N LEU A 121 20.57 -22.53 -11.88
CA LEU A 121 20.02 -22.98 -13.15
C LEU A 121 20.48 -22.03 -14.27
N TYR A 122 20.77 -22.58 -15.43
CA TYR A 122 21.05 -21.77 -16.61
C TYR A 122 19.80 -20.97 -17.03
N GLY A 123 19.97 -19.69 -17.36
CA GLY A 123 18.87 -18.85 -17.85
C GLY A 123 18.02 -18.21 -16.75
N THR A 124 18.35 -18.40 -15.47
CA THR A 124 17.60 -17.79 -14.36
C THR A 124 18.08 -16.40 -13.98
N GLU A 125 19.08 -15.84 -14.67
CA GLU A 125 19.60 -14.49 -14.41
C GLU A 125 18.46 -13.46 -14.33
N GLY A 126 17.49 -13.56 -15.25
CA GLY A 126 16.32 -12.69 -15.28
C GLY A 126 15.39 -12.85 -14.07
N LEU A 127 15.24 -14.07 -13.56
CA LEU A 127 14.45 -14.36 -12.35
C LEU A 127 15.10 -13.75 -11.11
N GLY A 128 16.43 -13.80 -11.03
CA GLY A 128 17.17 -13.18 -9.91
C GLY A 128 17.02 -11.65 -9.92
N VAL A 129 17.14 -11.03 -11.09
CA VAL A 129 16.97 -9.57 -11.24
C VAL A 129 15.54 -9.16 -10.91
N HIS A 130 14.56 -9.77 -11.57
CA HIS A 130 13.15 -9.43 -11.40
C HIS A 130 12.68 -9.76 -9.97
N GLY A 131 12.91 -10.99 -9.50
CA GLY A 131 12.47 -11.42 -8.18
C GLY A 131 13.04 -10.57 -7.05
N TRP A 132 14.32 -10.17 -7.13
CA TRP A 132 14.90 -9.26 -6.15
C TRP A 132 14.37 -7.83 -6.28
N ALA A 133 14.29 -7.28 -7.50
CA ALA A 133 13.76 -5.94 -7.71
C ALA A 133 12.32 -5.82 -7.18
N THR A 134 11.46 -6.80 -7.46
CA THR A 134 10.08 -6.85 -6.95
C THR A 134 10.05 -6.98 -5.43
N HIS A 135 10.94 -7.78 -4.84
CA HIS A 135 11.09 -7.86 -3.38
C HIS A 135 11.50 -6.52 -2.74
N ARG A 136 12.07 -5.59 -3.52
CA ARG A 136 12.44 -4.24 -3.09
C ARG A 136 11.45 -3.15 -3.53
N GLY A 137 10.31 -3.55 -4.12
CA GLY A 137 9.23 -2.65 -4.53
C GLY A 137 9.35 -2.13 -5.97
N TYR A 138 10.19 -2.72 -6.82
CA TYR A 138 10.29 -2.38 -8.24
C TYR A 138 9.78 -3.53 -9.13
N ASP A 139 8.68 -3.31 -9.83
CA ASP A 139 8.04 -4.26 -10.73
C ASP A 139 8.39 -4.03 -12.22
N ASP A 140 8.99 -2.89 -12.55
CA ASP A 140 9.28 -2.42 -13.91
C ASP A 140 10.56 -3.01 -14.55
N PHE A 141 11.25 -3.92 -13.85
CA PHE A 141 12.45 -4.59 -14.37
C PHE A 141 12.09 -5.68 -15.39
N VAL A 142 12.25 -5.37 -16.67
CA VAL A 142 12.06 -6.32 -17.77
C VAL A 142 13.37 -7.02 -18.10
N THR A 143 13.36 -8.36 -18.18
CA THR A 143 14.54 -9.14 -18.58
C THR A 143 14.29 -10.02 -19.80
N LYS A 144 15.29 -10.13 -20.67
CA LYS A 144 15.20 -10.92 -21.92
C LYS A 144 16.46 -11.75 -22.12
N LEU A 145 16.32 -13.07 -21.96
CA LEU A 145 17.37 -14.03 -22.29
C LEU A 145 17.46 -14.21 -23.81
N LYS A 146 18.67 -14.05 -24.37
CA LYS A 146 18.98 -14.28 -25.78
C LYS A 146 20.12 -15.28 -25.88
N HIS A 147 19.87 -16.42 -26.53
CA HIS A 147 20.92 -17.38 -26.84
C HIS A 147 21.77 -16.92 -28.03
N TRP A 148 22.99 -17.45 -28.12
CA TRP A 148 23.90 -17.17 -29.23
C TRP A 148 23.20 -17.37 -30.59
N GLY A 149 23.36 -16.40 -31.49
CA GLY A 149 22.63 -16.33 -32.77
C GLY A 149 21.33 -15.52 -32.72
N GLY A 150 20.74 -15.33 -31.54
CA GLY A 150 19.60 -14.44 -31.29
C GLY A 150 19.98 -12.99 -30.93
N PHE A 151 21.28 -12.73 -30.76
CA PHE A 151 21.88 -11.41 -30.58
C PHE A 151 23.20 -11.32 -31.35
N ASN A 152 23.69 -10.10 -31.56
CA ASN A 152 24.99 -9.84 -32.15
C ASN A 152 25.72 -8.75 -31.36
N PHE A 153 26.96 -8.43 -31.77
CA PHE A 153 27.75 -7.40 -31.08
C PHE A 153 27.01 -6.06 -30.97
N LYS A 154 26.28 -5.68 -32.03
CA LYS A 154 25.51 -4.44 -32.03
C LYS A 154 24.40 -4.46 -30.98
N THR A 155 23.73 -5.59 -30.78
CA THR A 155 22.73 -5.74 -29.71
C THR A 155 23.31 -5.37 -28.35
N ILE A 156 24.50 -5.88 -28.02
CA ILE A 156 25.15 -5.60 -26.73
C ILE A 156 25.63 -4.15 -26.66
N SER A 157 26.25 -3.63 -27.73
CA SER A 157 26.70 -2.24 -27.74
C SER A 157 25.55 -1.25 -27.64
N ASP A 158 24.39 -1.55 -28.24
CA ASP A 158 23.19 -0.71 -28.15
C ASP A 158 22.67 -0.61 -26.70
N GLU A 159 22.75 -1.70 -25.91
CA GLU A 159 22.40 -1.65 -24.48
C GLU A 159 23.39 -0.79 -23.68
N ILE A 160 24.69 -0.95 -23.90
CA ILE A 160 25.71 -0.12 -23.25
C ILE A 160 25.53 1.35 -23.63
N ASP A 161 25.24 1.65 -24.89
CA ASP A 161 24.96 3.01 -25.37
C ASP A 161 23.69 3.61 -24.75
N ALA A 162 22.73 2.75 -24.37
CA ALA A 162 21.53 3.14 -23.64
C ALA A 162 21.73 3.24 -22.12
N GLY A 163 22.95 3.01 -21.61
CA GLY A 163 23.24 3.06 -20.19
C GLY A 163 22.85 1.79 -19.43
N ARG A 164 22.79 0.63 -20.10
CA ARG A 164 22.24 -0.60 -19.50
C ARG A 164 23.26 -1.74 -19.49
N PRO A 165 23.62 -2.29 -18.32
CA PRO A 165 24.53 -3.43 -18.24
C PRO A 165 23.86 -4.71 -18.75
N VAL A 166 24.67 -5.67 -19.20
CA VAL A 166 24.19 -6.95 -19.74
C VAL A 166 24.88 -8.10 -19.03
N ILE A 167 24.14 -9.12 -18.60
CA ILE A 167 24.75 -10.34 -18.05
C ILE A 167 25.03 -11.31 -19.20
N LEU A 168 26.24 -11.86 -19.29
CA LEU A 168 26.57 -12.94 -20.21
C LEU A 168 26.77 -14.24 -19.44
N SER A 169 26.32 -15.34 -20.04
CA SER A 169 26.72 -16.69 -19.64
C SER A 169 27.83 -17.17 -20.59
N VAL A 170 28.97 -17.60 -20.04
CA VAL A 170 30.23 -17.84 -20.76
C VAL A 170 30.89 -19.16 -20.39
N ASP A 171 31.65 -19.70 -21.32
CA ASP A 171 32.60 -20.80 -21.10
C ASP A 171 33.96 -20.22 -20.68
N SER A 172 34.17 -20.08 -19.37
CA SER A 172 35.36 -19.43 -18.83
C SER A 172 36.64 -20.24 -19.01
N ASN A 173 36.53 -21.58 -18.98
CA ASN A 173 37.67 -22.50 -18.97
C ASN A 173 38.02 -23.08 -20.36
N ALA A 174 37.24 -22.72 -21.39
CA ALA A 174 37.41 -23.12 -22.78
C ALA A 174 37.20 -24.62 -23.05
N ASP A 175 36.35 -25.31 -22.30
CA ASP A 175 36.02 -26.73 -22.52
C ASP A 175 34.86 -26.94 -23.51
N GLY A 176 34.20 -25.85 -23.92
CA GLY A 176 33.04 -25.81 -24.80
C GLY A 176 31.70 -25.81 -24.07
N ARG A 177 31.67 -25.62 -22.74
CA ARG A 177 30.45 -25.62 -21.91
C ARG A 177 30.35 -24.32 -21.12
N ASN A 178 29.13 -23.83 -20.97
CA ASN A 178 28.85 -22.72 -20.06
C ASN A 178 29.16 -23.13 -18.62
N ASP A 179 29.92 -22.31 -17.90
CA ASP A 179 30.26 -22.54 -16.50
C ASP A 179 30.36 -21.26 -15.67
N HIS A 180 30.14 -20.09 -16.28
CA HIS A 180 30.31 -18.81 -15.59
C HIS A 180 29.35 -17.72 -16.07
N ASN A 181 29.06 -16.75 -15.20
CA ASN A 181 28.29 -15.55 -15.52
C ASN A 181 29.12 -14.30 -15.25
N VAL A 182 29.06 -13.34 -16.16
CA VAL A 182 29.85 -12.09 -16.12
C VAL A 182 28.97 -10.91 -16.50
N VAL A 183 29.30 -9.71 -16.02
CA VAL A 183 28.57 -8.48 -16.37
C VAL A 183 29.35 -7.70 -17.41
N VAL A 184 28.71 -7.35 -18.52
CA VAL A 184 29.24 -6.44 -19.54
C VAL A 184 28.80 -5.03 -19.21
N PHE A 185 29.76 -4.12 -19.22
CA PHE A 185 29.52 -2.70 -18.99
C PHE A 185 30.31 -1.82 -19.97
N GLY A 186 30.97 -2.41 -20.96
CA GLY A 186 31.69 -1.64 -21.99
C GLY A 186 31.99 -2.47 -23.22
N TYR A 187 32.42 -1.78 -24.29
CA TYR A 187 32.78 -2.43 -25.55
C TYR A 187 33.82 -1.63 -26.34
N ASP A 188 34.48 -2.30 -27.29
CA ASP A 188 35.36 -1.73 -28.31
C ASP A 188 34.92 -2.16 -29.72
N SER A 189 34.34 -1.23 -30.48
CA SER A 189 33.83 -1.51 -31.83
C SER A 189 34.92 -1.68 -32.88
N ALA A 190 36.16 -1.29 -32.60
CA ALA A 190 37.27 -1.52 -33.54
C ALA A 190 37.70 -2.98 -33.55
N THR A 191 37.61 -3.64 -32.39
CA THR A 191 38.10 -5.00 -32.17
C THR A 191 36.99 -6.01 -31.89
N ASN A 192 35.73 -5.57 -31.79
CA ASN A 192 34.57 -6.36 -31.36
C ASN A 192 34.81 -7.07 -30.02
N LYS A 193 35.41 -6.35 -29.07
CA LYS A 193 35.64 -6.84 -27.70
C LYS A 193 34.63 -6.23 -26.74
N LEU A 194 34.30 -6.98 -25.69
CA LEU A 194 33.46 -6.53 -24.58
C LEU A 194 34.31 -6.40 -23.32
N LEU A 195 34.01 -5.39 -22.51
CA LEU A 195 34.61 -5.15 -21.20
C LEU A 195 33.68 -5.71 -20.14
N ILE A 196 34.21 -6.59 -19.28
CA ILE A 196 33.42 -7.34 -18.30
C ILE A 196 33.99 -7.29 -16.88
N HIS A 197 33.11 -7.45 -15.90
CA HIS A 197 33.44 -7.90 -14.55
C HIS A 197 33.21 -9.40 -14.44
N ASP A 198 34.24 -10.15 -14.04
CA ASP A 198 34.19 -11.61 -13.91
C ASP A 198 33.90 -12.09 -12.48
N GLY A 199 34.00 -11.21 -11.48
CA GLY A 199 33.66 -11.49 -10.08
C GLY A 199 34.57 -12.50 -9.37
N TRP A 200 35.63 -13.01 -10.02
CA TRP A 200 36.49 -14.09 -9.49
C TRP A 200 37.81 -13.62 -8.90
N GLU A 201 38.42 -12.56 -9.44
CA GLU A 201 39.74 -12.11 -8.99
C GLU A 201 39.65 -10.80 -8.19
N ARG A 202 40.40 -10.70 -7.09
CA ARG A 202 40.66 -9.44 -6.34
C ARG A 202 41.65 -8.53 -7.09
N THR A 203 41.57 -8.47 -8.41
CA THR A 203 42.52 -7.72 -9.24
C THR A 203 42.08 -6.27 -9.46
N ASP A 204 40.88 -5.89 -9.03
CA ASP A 204 40.29 -4.54 -9.16
C ASP A 204 40.27 -4.04 -10.63
N GLU A 205 40.51 -4.92 -11.62
CA GLU A 205 40.69 -4.56 -13.02
C GLU A 205 39.74 -5.34 -13.96
N PRO A 206 38.88 -4.64 -14.70
CA PRO A 206 38.01 -5.21 -15.72
C PRO A 206 38.74 -6.01 -16.81
N ARG A 207 38.07 -7.02 -17.38
CA ARG A 207 38.62 -7.89 -18.42
C ARG A 207 38.02 -7.60 -19.79
N TRP A 208 38.88 -7.53 -20.82
CA TRP A 208 38.45 -7.53 -22.21
C TRP A 208 38.30 -8.97 -22.73
N ILE A 209 37.14 -9.31 -23.27
CA ILE A 209 36.84 -10.59 -23.92
C ILE A 209 36.45 -10.40 -25.40
N ASP A 210 36.70 -11.40 -26.23
CA ASP A 210 36.30 -11.38 -27.64
C ASP A 210 34.83 -11.74 -27.79
N PHE A 211 34.06 -10.98 -28.59
CA PHE A 211 32.67 -11.34 -28.94
C PHE A 211 32.65 -12.59 -29.84
N THR A 212 32.70 -13.77 -29.24
CA THR A 212 32.84 -15.05 -29.94
C THR A 212 32.05 -16.14 -29.24
N TYR A 213 31.53 -17.11 -30.00
CA TYR A 213 30.80 -18.25 -29.48
C TYR A 213 31.68 -19.16 -28.62
N ALA A 214 31.11 -19.71 -27.55
CA ALA A 214 31.71 -20.78 -26.76
C ALA A 214 32.12 -21.99 -27.61
N LYS A 215 33.40 -22.36 -27.52
CA LYS A 215 33.91 -23.58 -28.15
C LYS A 215 35.18 -23.99 -27.44
N LYS A 216 35.52 -25.28 -27.53
CA LYS A 216 36.76 -25.80 -26.97
C LYS A 216 37.98 -25.01 -27.46
N GLY A 217 38.76 -24.49 -26.52
CA GLY A 217 39.94 -23.66 -26.76
C GLY A 217 39.66 -22.16 -26.90
N GLN A 218 38.41 -21.70 -26.74
CA GLN A 218 38.02 -20.29 -26.67
C GLN A 218 37.59 -19.94 -25.23
N PRO A 219 38.48 -19.39 -24.39
CA PRO A 219 38.09 -18.96 -23.05
C PRO A 219 37.16 -17.74 -23.14
N PHE A 220 36.21 -17.67 -22.20
CA PHE A 220 35.13 -16.69 -22.15
C PHE A 220 34.30 -16.62 -23.44
N GLY A 221 34.17 -17.73 -24.15
CA GLY A 221 33.26 -17.79 -25.29
C GLY A 221 31.80 -17.69 -24.81
N ILE A 222 31.01 -16.91 -25.52
CA ILE A 222 29.67 -16.50 -25.10
C ILE A 222 28.65 -17.55 -25.52
N VAL A 223 27.72 -17.87 -24.62
CA VAL A 223 26.60 -18.81 -24.86
C VAL A 223 25.26 -18.07 -24.93
N SER A 224 25.06 -17.10 -24.04
CA SER A 224 23.83 -16.31 -23.95
C SER A 224 24.09 -14.92 -23.37
N ALA A 225 23.12 -14.02 -23.58
CA ALA A 225 23.06 -12.69 -23.00
C ALA A 225 21.68 -12.46 -22.36
N THR A 226 21.65 -11.94 -21.15
CA THR A 226 20.44 -11.49 -20.45
C THR A 226 20.41 -9.98 -20.50
N ILE A 227 19.48 -9.45 -21.28
CA ILE A 227 19.22 -8.02 -21.44
C ILE A 227 18.28 -7.57 -20.33
N ILE A 228 18.52 -6.40 -19.73
CA ILE A 228 17.83 -5.91 -18.53
C ILE A 228 17.40 -4.45 -18.79
N HIS A 229 16.10 -4.19 -18.69
CA HIS A 229 15.45 -2.93 -19.03
C HIS A 229 14.57 -2.48 -17.84
N PRO A 230 15.09 -1.63 -16.94
CA PRO A 230 14.27 -0.92 -15.95
C PRO A 230 13.55 0.26 -16.62
N GLY A 231 12.29 0.50 -16.29
CA GLY A 231 11.51 1.67 -16.73
C GLY A 231 11.27 1.84 -18.23
N ASP A 232 11.64 0.88 -19.09
CA ASP A 232 11.28 0.92 -20.51
C ASP A 232 9.83 0.47 -20.68
N GLU A 233 8.98 1.32 -21.29
CA GLU A 233 7.60 1.00 -21.69
C GLU A 233 7.55 -0.43 -22.28
N ALA A 234 6.88 -1.34 -21.56
CA ALA A 234 6.39 -2.56 -22.15
C ALA A 234 5.47 -2.14 -23.31
N GLY A 235 5.79 -2.54 -24.53
CA GLY A 235 5.06 -2.09 -25.70
C GLY A 235 3.60 -2.56 -25.66
N ALA A 236 2.70 -1.59 -25.49
CA ALA A 236 1.31 -1.50 -25.94
C ALA A 236 0.48 -2.80 -26.07
N ASP A 237 -0.57 -2.83 -25.24
CA ASP A 237 -1.76 -3.68 -25.17
C ASP A 237 -1.66 -4.83 -24.16
N GLY A 238 -2.56 -4.82 -23.16
CA GLY A 238 -2.89 -5.87 -22.19
C GLY A 238 -3.32 -7.20 -22.83
N GLU A 239 -2.38 -7.79 -23.57
CA GLU A 239 -2.53 -9.00 -24.35
C GLU A 239 -2.43 -10.21 -23.42
N VAL A 240 -3.50 -11.00 -23.31
CA VAL A 240 -3.41 -12.30 -22.65
C VAL A 240 -2.54 -13.19 -23.52
N ASP A 241 -1.42 -13.63 -22.96
CA ASP A 241 -0.43 -14.42 -23.67
C ASP A 241 -0.69 -15.90 -23.40
N PHE A 242 -0.54 -16.74 -24.44
CA PHE A 242 -0.90 -18.16 -24.34
C PHE A 242 0.28 -19.06 -24.68
N LEU A 243 0.36 -20.19 -23.96
CA LEU A 243 1.24 -21.30 -24.32
C LEU A 243 0.45 -22.60 -24.40
N HIS A 244 0.59 -23.29 -25.52
CA HIS A 244 -0.06 -24.57 -25.82
C HIS A 244 0.97 -25.68 -25.84
N LEU A 245 0.63 -26.79 -25.18
CA LEU A 245 1.39 -28.03 -25.24
C LEU A 245 0.72 -28.98 -26.24
N VAL A 246 1.35 -29.23 -27.38
CA VAL A 246 0.74 -29.95 -28.51
C VAL A 246 1.40 -31.31 -28.73
N ASN A 247 0.62 -32.38 -28.82
CA ASN A 247 1.12 -33.69 -29.23
C ASN A 247 1.27 -33.75 -30.76
N ASP A 248 2.50 -33.67 -31.26
CA ASP A 248 2.88 -33.53 -32.67
C ASP A 248 3.51 -34.79 -33.30
N HIS A 249 3.12 -35.98 -32.83
CA HIS A 249 3.57 -37.31 -33.29
C HIS A 249 4.98 -37.76 -32.86
N TYR A 250 5.67 -37.03 -31.99
CA TYR A 250 6.92 -37.47 -31.33
C TYR A 250 6.65 -38.04 -29.93
N SER A 251 7.63 -38.71 -29.31
CA SER A 251 7.50 -39.24 -27.94
C SER A 251 7.40 -38.15 -26.85
N SER A 252 7.49 -36.88 -27.25
CA SER A 252 7.42 -35.69 -26.42
C SER A 252 6.51 -34.66 -27.08
N ALA A 253 5.84 -33.82 -26.30
CA ALA A 253 4.96 -32.76 -26.81
C ALA A 253 5.74 -31.51 -27.22
N ALA A 254 5.25 -30.76 -28.21
CA ALA A 254 5.79 -29.47 -28.64
C ALA A 254 5.17 -28.30 -27.87
N THR A 255 5.93 -27.21 -27.73
CA THR A 255 5.46 -25.95 -27.15
C THR A 255 5.22 -24.91 -28.22
N HIS A 256 4.03 -24.33 -28.19
CA HIS A 256 3.65 -23.22 -29.06
C HIS A 256 3.27 -22.03 -28.17
N ARG A 257 3.72 -20.82 -28.49
CA ARG A 257 3.33 -19.58 -27.79
C ARG A 257 2.76 -18.58 -28.78
N GLY A 258 1.77 -17.81 -28.35
CA GLY A 258 1.25 -16.68 -29.12
C GLY A 258 0.02 -16.05 -28.49
N GLY A 259 -0.38 -14.90 -29.02
CA GLY A 259 -1.56 -14.16 -28.62
C GLY A 259 -2.84 -14.62 -29.33
N LEU A 260 -3.97 -14.16 -28.79
CA LEU A 260 -5.29 -14.38 -29.36
C LEU A 260 -5.68 -13.20 -30.25
N SER A 261 -5.87 -13.43 -31.55
CA SER A 261 -6.30 -12.38 -32.47
C SER A 261 -7.78 -12.01 -32.30
N GLU A 262 -8.19 -10.84 -32.81
CA GLU A 262 -9.58 -10.34 -32.74
C GLU A 262 -10.63 -11.30 -33.32
N ASN A 263 -10.25 -12.11 -34.31
CA ASN A 263 -11.13 -13.12 -34.93
C ASN A 263 -11.13 -14.47 -34.20
N GLY A 264 -10.54 -14.56 -33.01
CA GLY A 264 -10.57 -15.75 -32.17
C GLY A 264 -9.64 -16.87 -32.61
N THR A 265 -8.60 -16.55 -33.39
CA THR A 265 -7.55 -17.48 -33.81
C THR A 265 -6.27 -17.22 -33.04
N PHE A 266 -5.56 -18.26 -32.63
CA PHE A 266 -4.26 -18.11 -32.00
C PHE A 266 -3.18 -17.96 -33.07
N GLU A 267 -2.43 -16.87 -33.01
CA GLU A 267 -1.24 -16.67 -33.83
C GLU A 267 -0.03 -17.36 -33.18
N SER A 268 -0.14 -18.68 -32.99
CA SER A 268 0.86 -19.44 -32.23
C SER A 268 2.09 -19.80 -33.07
N LYS A 269 3.27 -19.57 -32.50
CA LYS A 269 4.57 -19.97 -33.07
C LYS A 269 5.12 -21.16 -32.30
N LEU A 270 5.62 -22.17 -33.03
CA LEU A 270 6.40 -23.25 -32.45
C LEU A 270 7.64 -22.67 -31.77
N LEU A 271 7.73 -22.83 -30.46
CA LEU A 271 8.92 -22.49 -29.68
C LEU A 271 9.90 -23.65 -29.70
N HIS A 272 9.44 -24.85 -29.35
CA HIS A 272 10.26 -26.05 -29.35
C HIS A 272 9.47 -27.31 -29.72
N SER A 273 10.07 -28.22 -30.48
CA SER A 273 9.44 -29.50 -30.88
C SER A 273 9.56 -30.59 -29.81
N ASN A 274 10.08 -30.27 -28.62
CA ASN A 274 10.27 -31.21 -27.52
C ASN A 274 10.32 -30.46 -26.19
N SER A 275 9.18 -30.40 -25.51
CA SER A 275 9.00 -29.81 -24.18
C SER A 275 9.66 -30.61 -23.04
N GLY A 276 10.10 -31.83 -23.33
CA GLY A 276 10.49 -32.82 -22.32
C GLY A 276 9.30 -33.55 -21.67
N LEU A 277 8.05 -33.26 -22.08
CA LEU A 277 6.85 -33.88 -21.54
C LEU A 277 6.37 -35.06 -22.39
N SER A 278 6.03 -36.16 -21.72
CA SER A 278 5.49 -37.35 -22.38
C SER A 278 4.12 -37.07 -22.98
N ASN A 279 4.00 -37.32 -24.27
CA ASN A 279 2.78 -37.11 -25.05
C ASN A 279 1.57 -37.99 -24.64
N SER A 280 1.76 -39.03 -23.83
CA SER A 280 0.73 -40.02 -23.49
C SER A 280 0.34 -40.05 -22.01
N ARG A 281 0.96 -39.21 -21.18
CA ARG A 281 0.81 -39.23 -19.72
C ARG A 281 0.70 -37.85 -19.09
N THR A 282 0.92 -36.77 -19.85
CA THR A 282 0.60 -35.43 -19.39
C THR A 282 -0.91 -35.22 -19.42
N VAL A 283 -1.45 -34.80 -18.29
CA VAL A 283 -2.89 -34.61 -18.06
C VAL A 283 -3.30 -33.14 -18.25
N GLY A 284 -2.44 -32.20 -17.90
CA GLY A 284 -2.74 -30.78 -17.99
C GLY A 284 -1.53 -29.90 -17.75
N LEU A 285 -1.67 -28.60 -18.01
CA LEU A 285 -0.63 -27.59 -17.81
C LEU A 285 -1.27 -26.31 -17.28
N ALA A 286 -0.72 -25.77 -16.19
CA ALA A 286 -1.20 -24.56 -15.53
C ALA A 286 -0.04 -23.61 -15.25
N SER A 287 -0.24 -22.30 -15.36
CA SER A 287 0.71 -21.26 -14.99
C SER A 287 -0.06 -19.97 -14.73
N ALA A 288 0.38 -19.21 -13.74
CA ALA A 288 -0.17 -17.89 -13.41
C ALA A 288 0.61 -16.76 -14.09
N ASP A 289 1.90 -16.98 -14.38
CA ASP A 289 2.89 -15.94 -14.66
C ASP A 289 3.64 -16.17 -15.98
N GLY A 290 3.43 -17.29 -16.66
CA GLY A 290 4.18 -17.66 -17.86
C GLY A 290 5.64 -18.03 -17.60
N HIS A 291 6.06 -18.15 -16.33
CA HIS A 291 7.43 -18.43 -15.91
C HIS A 291 7.52 -19.74 -15.12
N ILE A 292 6.60 -19.94 -14.18
CA ILE A 292 6.44 -21.16 -13.39
C ILE A 292 5.25 -21.94 -13.93
N PHE A 293 5.52 -23.17 -14.30
CA PHE A 293 4.54 -24.08 -14.88
C PHE A 293 4.30 -25.26 -13.95
N TYR A 294 3.06 -25.67 -13.84
CA TYR A 294 2.63 -26.87 -13.15
C TYR A 294 2.06 -27.83 -14.16
N HIS A 295 2.43 -29.10 -14.07
CA HIS A 295 1.79 -30.12 -14.88
C HIS A 295 1.44 -31.34 -14.04
N LEU A 296 0.38 -32.03 -14.45
CA LEU A 296 -0.01 -33.30 -13.88
C LEU A 296 0.46 -34.42 -14.80
N TYR A 297 1.06 -35.44 -14.21
CA TYR A 297 1.57 -36.62 -14.91
C TYR A 297 0.90 -37.88 -14.37
N ASP A 298 0.16 -38.58 -15.21
CA ASP A 298 -0.45 -39.86 -14.87
C ASP A 298 0.55 -41.00 -15.12
N ASP A 299 0.98 -41.65 -14.03
CA ASP A 299 1.86 -42.80 -14.11
C ASP A 299 1.13 -44.14 -14.19
N GLY A 300 -0.21 -44.14 -14.10
CA GLY A 300 -1.09 -45.30 -14.07
C GLY A 300 -1.33 -45.86 -12.66
N SER A 301 -0.96 -45.14 -11.60
CA SER A 301 -1.14 -45.56 -10.20
C SER A 301 -2.48 -45.18 -9.58
N GLY A 302 -3.33 -44.44 -10.31
CA GLY A 302 -4.65 -43.97 -9.85
C GLY A 302 -4.66 -42.55 -9.27
N SER A 303 -3.49 -41.95 -9.03
CA SER A 303 -3.37 -40.50 -8.81
C SER A 303 -2.20 -39.93 -9.60
N ALA A 304 -2.41 -38.74 -10.17
CA ALA A 304 -1.38 -38.04 -10.93
C ALA A 304 -0.27 -37.53 -10.00
N SER A 305 0.98 -37.62 -10.47
CA SER A 305 2.10 -36.87 -9.91
C SER A 305 2.00 -35.40 -10.29
N LEU A 306 2.37 -34.49 -9.38
CA LEU A 306 2.50 -33.06 -9.66
C LEU A 306 3.97 -32.74 -9.90
N TYR A 307 4.28 -32.06 -10.99
CA TYR A 307 5.59 -31.42 -11.15
C TYR A 307 5.44 -29.92 -11.38
N ARG A 308 6.48 -29.20 -10.96
CA ARG A 308 6.73 -27.79 -11.25
C ARG A 308 7.85 -27.69 -12.26
N ALA A 309 7.79 -26.74 -13.17
CA ALA A 309 8.91 -26.39 -14.03
C ALA A 309 9.11 -24.90 -14.11
N VAL A 310 10.35 -24.55 -14.43
CA VAL A 310 10.72 -23.24 -14.93
C VAL A 310 10.93 -23.38 -16.44
N ALA A 311 10.36 -22.46 -17.22
CA ALA A 311 10.57 -22.41 -18.66
C ALA A 311 11.90 -21.70 -18.98
N TYR A 312 12.69 -22.25 -19.90
CA TYR A 312 13.97 -21.66 -20.33
C TYR A 312 13.82 -20.57 -21.40
N GLY A 313 12.58 -20.11 -21.67
CA GLY A 313 12.28 -19.12 -22.71
C GLY A 313 12.37 -19.64 -24.16
N ASP A 314 13.09 -20.74 -24.41
CA ASP A 314 13.19 -21.42 -25.71
C ASP A 314 12.07 -22.44 -25.96
N GLY A 315 11.13 -22.57 -25.02
CA GLY A 315 10.03 -23.55 -25.08
C GLY A 315 10.38 -24.92 -24.48
N THR A 316 11.57 -25.08 -23.89
CA THR A 316 11.92 -26.24 -23.06
C THR A 316 11.70 -25.94 -21.58
N PHE A 317 11.52 -27.01 -20.81
CA PHE A 317 11.23 -26.94 -19.38
C PHE A 317 12.18 -27.84 -18.59
N LYS A 318 12.55 -27.43 -17.38
CA LYS A 318 13.13 -28.33 -16.38
C LYS A 318 12.10 -28.66 -15.32
N TRP A 319 11.67 -29.92 -15.32
CA TRP A 319 10.61 -30.43 -14.43
C TRP A 319 11.18 -30.98 -13.12
N PHE A 320 10.53 -30.61 -12.02
CA PHE A 320 10.81 -31.05 -10.67
C PHE A 320 9.54 -31.67 -10.09
N ARG A 321 9.61 -32.95 -9.73
CA ARG A 321 8.45 -33.63 -9.14
C ARG A 321 8.23 -33.08 -7.73
N LEU A 322 7.13 -32.39 -7.52
CA LEU A 322 6.71 -31.92 -6.20
C LEU A 322 6.13 -33.06 -5.39
N SER A 323 5.25 -33.85 -6.01
CA SER A 323 4.65 -35.02 -5.37
C SER A 323 4.49 -36.18 -6.35
N SER A 324 4.79 -37.39 -5.89
CA SER A 324 4.46 -38.62 -6.62
C SER A 324 2.98 -38.98 -6.57
N ASN A 325 2.22 -38.34 -5.68
CA ASN A 325 0.78 -38.52 -5.53
C ASN A 325 0.20 -37.18 -5.08
N SER A 326 -0.30 -36.42 -6.05
CA SER A 326 -0.89 -35.10 -5.79
C SER A 326 -2.24 -35.20 -5.04
N GLY A 327 -2.84 -36.39 -5.00
CA GLY A 327 -4.22 -36.59 -4.54
C GLY A 327 -5.26 -36.31 -5.62
N LEU A 328 -4.84 -35.82 -6.79
CA LEU A 328 -5.73 -35.65 -7.95
C LEU A 328 -5.81 -36.97 -8.74
N GLY A 329 -7.02 -37.41 -9.04
CA GLY A 329 -7.27 -38.68 -9.72
C GLY A 329 -6.89 -38.66 -11.20
N ASP A 330 -6.73 -39.84 -11.78
CA ASP A 330 -6.42 -40.10 -13.20
C ASP A 330 -7.53 -39.65 -14.18
N GLN A 331 -8.75 -39.39 -13.69
CA GLN A 331 -9.85 -38.85 -14.50
C GLN A 331 -9.87 -37.31 -14.60
N THR A 332 -8.81 -36.64 -14.16
CA THR A 332 -8.65 -35.19 -14.38
C THR A 332 -8.55 -34.92 -15.88
N ILE A 333 -9.32 -33.95 -16.37
CA ILE A 333 -9.33 -33.55 -17.79
C ILE A 333 -8.25 -32.49 -18.04
N ASP A 334 -8.24 -31.42 -17.24
CA ASP A 334 -7.23 -30.38 -17.22
C ASP A 334 -7.38 -29.55 -15.93
N PHE A 335 -6.49 -28.59 -15.70
CA PHE A 335 -6.53 -27.70 -14.55
C PHE A 335 -5.90 -26.33 -14.87
N ALA A 336 -6.43 -25.27 -14.27
CA ALA A 336 -6.00 -23.89 -14.49
C ALA A 336 -5.73 -23.17 -13.16
N THR A 337 -4.88 -22.15 -13.15
CA THR A 337 -4.57 -21.33 -11.96
C THR A 337 -4.28 -19.90 -12.38
N ALA A 338 -4.60 -18.95 -11.50
CA ALA A 338 -4.25 -17.54 -11.66
C ALA A 338 -3.18 -17.09 -10.64
N ASP A 339 -2.85 -17.93 -9.65
CA ASP A 339 -1.97 -17.57 -8.52
C ASP A 339 -0.90 -18.65 -8.23
N GLY A 340 -0.93 -19.79 -8.92
CA GLY A 340 -0.05 -20.93 -8.66
C GLY A 340 -0.32 -21.68 -7.35
N ARG A 341 -1.38 -21.32 -6.61
CA ARG A 341 -1.77 -21.90 -5.31
C ARG A 341 -3.17 -22.50 -5.34
N VAL A 342 -4.14 -21.81 -5.91
CA VAL A 342 -5.52 -22.25 -6.14
C VAL A 342 -5.68 -22.70 -7.59
N PHE A 343 -6.20 -23.92 -7.75
CA PHE A 343 -6.37 -24.54 -9.06
C PHE A 343 -7.83 -24.90 -9.30
N TYR A 344 -8.33 -24.57 -10.48
CA TYR A 344 -9.65 -24.98 -10.98
C TYR A 344 -9.47 -26.24 -11.81
N GLN A 345 -9.90 -27.37 -11.26
CA GLN A 345 -9.66 -28.69 -11.83
C GLN A 345 -10.93 -29.26 -12.47
N LEU A 346 -10.86 -29.53 -13.77
CA LEU A 346 -11.91 -30.26 -14.49
C LEU A 346 -11.73 -31.76 -14.33
N TYR A 347 -12.82 -32.45 -14.03
CA TYR A 347 -12.80 -33.88 -13.73
C TYR A 347 -13.91 -34.61 -14.49
N ASP A 348 -13.59 -35.77 -15.06
CA ASP A 348 -14.57 -36.67 -15.66
C ASP A 348 -15.13 -37.65 -14.60
N ASP A 349 -16.37 -37.45 -14.18
CA ASP A 349 -17.06 -38.27 -13.18
C ASP A 349 -18.05 -39.31 -13.77
N GLY A 350 -18.03 -39.57 -15.08
CA GLY A 350 -19.06 -40.34 -15.79
C GLY A 350 -20.46 -39.69 -16.02
N SER A 351 -20.81 -38.55 -15.41
CA SER A 351 -22.08 -37.82 -15.62
C SER A 351 -22.00 -36.92 -16.88
N GLY A 352 -23.02 -36.73 -17.71
CA GLY A 352 -22.89 -36.19 -19.09
C GLY A 352 -22.03 -34.93 -19.41
N THR A 353 -21.51 -34.20 -18.43
CA THR A 353 -20.59 -33.04 -18.49
C THR A 353 -19.38 -33.25 -17.58
N ALA A 354 -18.36 -32.38 -17.62
CA ALA A 354 -17.27 -32.42 -16.65
C ALA A 354 -17.70 -31.80 -15.30
N ALA A 355 -17.21 -32.34 -14.19
CA ALA A 355 -17.29 -31.72 -12.87
C ALA A 355 -16.15 -30.71 -12.68
N ILE A 356 -16.33 -29.72 -11.82
CA ILE A 356 -15.30 -28.74 -11.48
C ILE A 356 -15.04 -28.72 -9.98
N TYR A 357 -13.76 -28.77 -9.63
CA TYR A 357 -13.24 -28.72 -8.27
C TYR A 357 -12.35 -27.48 -8.09
N LYS A 358 -12.39 -26.89 -6.90
CA LYS A 358 -11.40 -25.92 -6.44
C LYS A 358 -10.37 -26.67 -5.58
N SER A 359 -9.12 -26.63 -6.00
CA SER A 359 -8.04 -27.43 -5.42
C SER A 359 -6.93 -26.50 -4.94
N THR A 360 -6.72 -26.42 -3.63
CA THR A 360 -5.65 -25.61 -3.02
C THR A 360 -4.41 -26.47 -2.81
N ARG A 361 -3.29 -26.07 -3.41
CA ARG A 361 -2.01 -26.76 -3.30
C ARG A 361 -1.38 -26.53 -1.93
N LYS A 362 -0.87 -27.59 -1.31
CA LYS A 362 -0.03 -27.54 -0.11
C LYS A 362 1.45 -27.47 -0.50
N GLU A 363 2.31 -27.16 0.48
CA GLU A 363 3.76 -27.12 0.27
C GLU A 363 4.35 -28.47 -0.14
N ASP A 364 3.78 -29.58 0.35
CA ASP A 364 4.19 -30.94 0.00
C ASP A 364 3.77 -31.40 -1.42
N GLY A 365 3.17 -30.50 -2.21
CA GLY A 365 2.71 -30.78 -3.57
C GLY A 365 1.43 -31.60 -3.66
N THR A 366 0.74 -31.86 -2.54
CA THR A 366 -0.62 -32.42 -2.52
C THR A 366 -1.69 -31.33 -2.57
N PHE A 367 -2.93 -31.71 -2.89
CA PHE A 367 -4.06 -30.78 -2.93
C PHE A 367 -5.09 -31.06 -1.83
N THR A 368 -5.67 -29.99 -1.30
CA THR A 368 -6.99 -30.03 -0.64
C THR A 368 -8.04 -29.67 -1.68
N THR A 369 -9.01 -30.55 -1.92
CA THR A 369 -9.99 -30.37 -3.00
C THR A 369 -11.41 -30.17 -2.48
N GLU A 370 -12.13 -29.24 -3.10
CA GLU A 370 -13.53 -28.93 -2.85
C GLU A 370 -14.31 -29.08 -4.16
N LEU A 371 -15.40 -29.86 -4.14
CA LEU A 371 -16.30 -29.98 -5.28
C LEU A 371 -17.16 -28.71 -5.36
N LEU A 372 -17.01 -27.94 -6.44
CA LEU A 372 -17.88 -26.78 -6.69
C LEU A 372 -19.18 -27.23 -7.37
N ASN A 373 -19.08 -28.01 -8.45
CA ASN A 373 -20.26 -28.51 -9.16
C ASN A 373 -19.99 -29.82 -9.92
N VAL A 374 -20.92 -30.78 -9.80
CA VAL A 374 -20.89 -32.05 -10.56
C VAL A 374 -21.14 -31.85 -12.05
N ASN A 375 -21.83 -30.76 -12.42
CA ASN A 375 -22.09 -30.38 -13.79
C ASN A 375 -21.65 -28.94 -14.00
N SER A 376 -20.40 -28.78 -14.39
CA SER A 376 -19.83 -27.47 -14.73
C SER A 376 -20.43 -26.87 -16.01
N GLY A 377 -21.21 -27.64 -16.79
CA GLY A 377 -21.67 -27.24 -18.12
C GLY A 377 -20.60 -27.41 -19.20
N LEU A 378 -19.34 -27.69 -18.85
CA LEU A 378 -18.28 -27.96 -19.82
C LEU A 378 -18.36 -29.41 -20.33
N SER A 379 -18.08 -29.58 -21.62
CA SER A 379 -18.07 -30.89 -22.26
C SER A 379 -16.88 -31.74 -21.77
N ARG A 380 -17.07 -33.06 -21.73
CA ARG A 380 -15.99 -34.04 -21.49
C ARG A 380 -14.93 -34.08 -22.57
N ASN A 381 -15.25 -33.56 -23.76
CA ASN A 381 -14.31 -33.43 -24.87
C ASN A 381 -13.46 -32.15 -24.79
N THR A 382 -13.51 -31.44 -23.66
CA THR A 382 -12.57 -30.34 -23.37
C THR A 382 -11.16 -30.91 -23.38
N ILE A 383 -10.26 -30.23 -24.10
CA ILE A 383 -8.85 -30.63 -24.21
C ILE A 383 -7.91 -29.65 -23.50
N ALA A 384 -8.38 -28.44 -23.18
CA ALA A 384 -7.66 -27.54 -22.31
C ALA A 384 -8.60 -26.53 -21.62
N LEU A 385 -8.22 -26.12 -20.41
CA LEU A 385 -8.81 -25.01 -19.67
C LEU A 385 -7.70 -24.08 -19.17
N ALA A 386 -7.83 -22.78 -19.42
CA ALA A 386 -6.89 -21.78 -18.94
C ALA A 386 -7.62 -20.58 -18.32
N THR A 387 -6.98 -19.91 -17.37
CA THR A 387 -7.40 -18.62 -16.82
C THR A 387 -6.15 -17.83 -16.47
N ALA A 388 -6.21 -16.51 -16.63
CA ALA A 388 -5.12 -15.59 -16.28
C ALA A 388 -5.42 -14.79 -15.01
N ASP A 389 -6.69 -14.71 -14.61
CA ASP A 389 -7.21 -13.81 -13.57
C ASP A 389 -8.11 -14.54 -12.55
N GLY A 390 -8.44 -15.82 -12.80
CA GLY A 390 -9.35 -16.61 -11.97
C GLY A 390 -10.83 -16.30 -12.21
N GLU A 391 -11.15 -15.33 -13.07
CA GLU A 391 -12.51 -14.90 -13.39
C GLU A 391 -12.90 -15.28 -14.83
N THR A 392 -12.00 -15.02 -15.77
CA THR A 392 -12.12 -15.30 -17.19
C THR A 392 -11.48 -16.64 -17.53
N PHE A 393 -12.25 -17.52 -18.16
CA PHE A 393 -11.80 -18.84 -18.55
C PHE A 393 -11.85 -19.04 -20.06
N TYR A 394 -10.81 -19.69 -20.57
CA TYR A 394 -10.66 -20.09 -21.97
C TYR A 394 -10.71 -21.60 -22.05
N GLN A 395 -11.64 -22.12 -22.84
CA GLN A 395 -11.82 -23.56 -23.06
C GLN A 395 -11.46 -23.89 -24.51
N LEU A 396 -10.60 -24.88 -24.70
CA LEU A 396 -10.42 -25.53 -26.00
C LEU A 396 -11.22 -26.83 -26.03
N LEU A 397 -12.07 -26.96 -27.05
CA LEU A 397 -12.97 -28.09 -27.24
C LEU A 397 -12.61 -28.86 -28.52
N ASN A 398 -12.53 -30.18 -28.43
CA ASN A 398 -12.43 -31.03 -29.60
C ASN A 398 -13.83 -31.43 -30.10
N ASP A 399 -14.29 -30.77 -31.17
CA ASP A 399 -15.64 -30.96 -31.74
C ASP A 399 -15.69 -31.87 -32.99
N GLY A 400 -14.55 -32.34 -33.48
CA GLY A 400 -14.47 -33.22 -34.65
C GLY A 400 -14.37 -32.54 -36.03
N VAL A 401 -14.44 -31.21 -36.19
CA VAL A 401 -14.19 -30.47 -37.47
C VAL A 401 -13.11 -29.35 -37.44
N GLY A 402 -11.99 -29.45 -38.18
CA GLY A 402 -10.97 -28.37 -38.24
C GLY A 402 -9.88 -28.47 -37.14
N THR A 403 -9.47 -27.34 -36.54
CA THR A 403 -8.67 -27.32 -35.29
C THR A 403 -9.59 -27.33 -34.06
N ALA A 404 -9.08 -27.11 -32.84
CA ALA A 404 -9.93 -27.01 -31.65
C ALA A 404 -10.87 -25.78 -31.74
N ALA A 405 -12.06 -25.88 -31.18
CA ALA A 405 -12.95 -24.74 -31.00
C ALA A 405 -12.59 -24.00 -29.71
N LEU A 406 -12.57 -22.67 -29.75
CA LEU A 406 -12.29 -21.80 -28.60
C LEU A 406 -13.61 -21.24 -28.04
N TYR A 407 -13.79 -21.41 -26.74
CA TYR A 407 -14.83 -20.75 -25.97
C TYR A 407 -14.20 -19.86 -24.90
N LYS A 408 -14.86 -18.75 -24.60
CA LYS A 408 -14.49 -17.82 -23.53
C LYS A 408 -15.70 -17.58 -22.63
N GLY A 409 -15.52 -17.55 -21.32
CA GLY A 409 -16.62 -17.38 -20.38
C GLY A 409 -16.14 -17.19 -18.95
N THR A 410 -17.08 -17.27 -18.01
CA THR A 410 -16.83 -17.07 -16.58
C THR A 410 -17.33 -18.27 -15.77
N LEU A 411 -16.74 -18.46 -14.58
CA LEU A 411 -17.19 -19.41 -13.58
C LEU A 411 -18.22 -18.73 -12.66
N ASN A 412 -19.44 -19.26 -12.62
CA ASN A 412 -20.48 -18.77 -11.74
C ASN A 412 -20.25 -19.26 -10.30
N ALA A 413 -20.83 -18.57 -9.31
CA ALA A 413 -20.72 -18.93 -7.90
C ALA A 413 -21.26 -20.35 -7.57
N ASP A 414 -22.16 -20.88 -8.39
CA ASP A 414 -22.66 -22.26 -8.26
C ASP A 414 -21.74 -23.32 -8.91
N GLY A 415 -20.58 -22.91 -9.43
CA GLY A 415 -19.61 -23.77 -10.11
C GLY A 415 -20.00 -24.15 -11.55
N SER A 416 -21.03 -23.56 -12.14
CA SER A 416 -21.32 -23.71 -13.58
C SER A 416 -20.57 -22.68 -14.43
N PHE A 417 -20.26 -23.00 -15.69
CA PHE A 417 -19.63 -22.07 -16.63
C PHE A 417 -20.64 -21.43 -17.58
N SER A 418 -20.48 -20.13 -17.78
CA SER A 418 -21.21 -19.34 -18.78
C SER A 418 -20.32 -19.12 -20.02
N MET A 419 -20.20 -20.13 -20.88
CA MET A 419 -19.29 -20.10 -22.04
C MET A 419 -19.94 -19.55 -23.31
N THR A 420 -19.19 -18.71 -24.04
CA THR A 420 -19.54 -18.24 -25.39
C THR A 420 -18.52 -18.77 -26.40
N LEU A 421 -19.00 -19.29 -27.52
CA LEU A 421 -18.15 -19.71 -28.64
C LEU A 421 -17.47 -18.48 -29.25
N VAL A 422 -16.14 -18.47 -29.26
CA VAL A 422 -15.33 -17.41 -29.87
C VAL A 422 -14.96 -17.80 -31.30
N SER A 423 -14.47 -19.02 -31.51
CA SER A 423 -14.11 -19.54 -32.85
C SER A 423 -14.33 -21.05 -32.93
N ASN A 424 -14.83 -21.51 -34.09
CA ASN A 424 -14.91 -22.95 -34.40
C ASN A 424 -13.57 -23.52 -34.90
N ASP A 425 -12.60 -22.67 -35.21
CA ASP A 425 -11.30 -23.04 -35.77
C ASP A 425 -10.25 -22.11 -35.17
N SER A 426 -9.81 -22.41 -33.95
CA SER A 426 -8.91 -21.53 -33.19
C SER A 426 -7.46 -21.51 -33.73
N GLY A 427 -7.11 -22.37 -34.68
CA GLY A 427 -5.72 -22.61 -35.10
C GLY A 427 -4.94 -23.54 -34.16
N VAL A 428 -5.46 -23.89 -32.98
CA VAL A 428 -4.79 -24.77 -32.01
C VAL A 428 -5.15 -26.22 -32.28
N SER A 429 -4.13 -27.08 -32.39
CA SER A 429 -4.30 -28.51 -32.65
C SER A 429 -5.26 -29.19 -31.66
N ARG A 430 -5.96 -30.23 -32.12
CA ARG A 430 -6.84 -31.05 -31.27
C ARG A 430 -6.10 -32.05 -30.40
N SER A 431 -4.83 -32.25 -30.71
CA SER A 431 -3.92 -33.07 -29.93
C SER A 431 -3.25 -32.24 -28.82
N THR A 432 -3.76 -31.06 -28.51
CA THR A 432 -3.31 -30.26 -27.36
C THR A 432 -3.56 -31.02 -26.06
N LEU A 433 -2.54 -31.03 -25.20
CA LEU A 433 -2.50 -31.71 -23.90
C LEU A 433 -2.73 -30.75 -22.74
N GLY A 434 -2.68 -29.44 -23.00
CA GLY A 434 -2.86 -28.38 -22.01
C GLY A 434 -2.62 -27.01 -22.63
N THR A 435 -3.21 -25.98 -22.03
CA THR A 435 -3.01 -24.58 -22.43
C THR A 435 -2.97 -23.73 -21.18
N VAL A 436 -2.05 -22.78 -21.15
CA VAL A 436 -1.98 -21.76 -20.10
C VAL A 436 -2.27 -20.39 -20.70
N ALA A 437 -2.79 -19.51 -19.86
CA ALA A 437 -3.03 -18.12 -20.16
C ALA A 437 -2.50 -17.32 -18.97
N TRP A 438 -1.76 -16.26 -19.21
CA TRP A 438 -1.37 -15.32 -18.17
C TRP A 438 -1.51 -13.91 -18.74
N GLN A 439 -1.80 -12.96 -17.87
CA GLN A 439 -1.75 -11.57 -18.28
C GLN A 439 -0.27 -11.21 -18.36
N THR A 440 0.16 -10.63 -19.48
CA THR A 440 1.31 -9.74 -19.41
C THR A 440 0.80 -8.51 -18.70
N GLU A 441 1.21 -8.29 -17.45
CA GLU A 441 0.75 -7.12 -16.71
C GLU A 441 1.11 -5.84 -17.46
N GLU A 442 0.08 -5.18 -17.97
CA GLU A 442 0.06 -3.78 -18.36
C GLU A 442 -0.99 -3.15 -17.43
N VAL A 443 -0.56 -2.38 -16.42
CA VAL A 443 -1.49 -1.67 -15.52
C VAL A 443 -1.72 -0.28 -16.10
N ASP A 444 -2.74 -0.16 -16.95
CA ASP A 444 -3.13 1.11 -17.54
C ASP A 444 -3.98 1.94 -16.55
N GLY A 445 -3.60 3.21 -16.32
CA GLY A 445 -4.49 4.24 -15.76
C GLY A 445 -4.07 4.94 -14.47
N LEU A 446 -2.93 4.59 -13.88
CA LEU A 446 -2.36 5.36 -12.76
C LEU A 446 -1.60 6.56 -13.32
N ALA A 447 -2.00 7.77 -12.92
CA ALA A 447 -1.17 8.94 -13.17
C ALA A 447 0.13 8.83 -12.35
N GLU A 448 1.16 9.60 -12.72
CA GLU A 448 2.41 9.70 -11.94
C GLU A 448 2.08 10.00 -10.46
N GLY A 449 2.51 9.13 -9.55
CA GLY A 449 2.18 9.17 -8.11
C GLY A 449 0.98 8.33 -7.68
N GLU A 450 0.23 7.69 -8.58
CA GLU A 450 -0.88 6.81 -8.17
C GLU A 450 -0.41 5.36 -7.97
N VAL A 451 -0.83 4.71 -6.89
CA VAL A 451 -0.53 3.30 -6.56
C VAL A 451 -1.85 2.57 -6.26
N ALA A 452 -2.05 1.38 -6.82
CA ALA A 452 -3.31 0.64 -6.68
C ALA A 452 -3.30 -0.36 -5.51
N ASP A 453 -4.47 -0.52 -4.89
CA ASP A 453 -4.80 -1.60 -3.96
C ASP A 453 -4.77 -2.97 -4.68
N ILE A 454 -4.02 -3.90 -4.10
CA ILE A 454 -3.98 -5.31 -4.46
C ILE A 454 -4.84 -6.08 -3.46
N VAL A 455 -6.08 -6.35 -3.88
CA VAL A 455 -7.12 -6.97 -3.05
C VAL A 455 -6.63 -8.25 -2.38
N GLY A 456 -6.64 -8.26 -1.04
CA GLY A 456 -6.31 -9.42 -0.22
C GLY A 456 -4.81 -9.63 0.04
N GLU A 457 -3.96 -8.72 -0.45
CA GLU A 457 -2.58 -8.59 0.00
C GLU A 457 -2.45 -7.48 1.04
N VAL A 458 -1.41 -7.56 1.86
CA VAL A 458 -1.06 -6.50 2.82
C VAL A 458 0.06 -5.70 2.19
N GLN A 459 -0.22 -4.47 1.75
CA GLN A 459 0.76 -3.61 1.10
C GLN A 459 1.36 -2.61 2.09
N TYR A 460 2.67 -2.40 1.98
CA TYR A 460 3.39 -1.33 2.67
C TYR A 460 3.97 -0.43 1.59
N LEU A 461 3.34 0.72 1.40
CA LEU A 461 3.56 1.58 0.23
C LEU A 461 4.14 2.90 0.68
N GLY A 462 5.17 3.38 -0.01
CA GLY A 462 5.70 4.74 0.15
C GLY A 462 5.36 5.56 -1.09
N GLY A 463 4.84 6.77 -0.90
CA GLY A 463 4.73 7.77 -1.96
C GLY A 463 6.13 8.17 -2.44
N VAL A 464 6.23 8.56 -3.70
CA VAL A 464 7.51 8.88 -4.36
C VAL A 464 7.60 10.36 -4.78
N GLY A 465 6.59 11.17 -4.46
CA GLY A 465 6.49 12.60 -4.80
C GLY A 465 5.65 13.41 -3.80
N ASP A 466 5.19 14.59 -4.23
CA ASP A 466 4.38 15.50 -3.39
C ASP A 466 2.86 15.36 -3.65
N LYS A 467 2.43 14.31 -4.40
CA LYS A 467 1.05 14.14 -4.92
C LYS A 467 0.67 12.68 -5.15
N ASP A 468 1.05 11.81 -4.25
CA ASP A 468 0.79 10.40 -4.31
C ASP A 468 -0.69 10.10 -3.97
N THR A 469 -1.27 9.14 -4.69
CA THR A 469 -2.66 8.73 -4.54
C THR A 469 -2.78 7.22 -4.45
N PHE A 470 -3.26 6.71 -3.32
CA PHE A 470 -3.60 5.30 -3.20
C PHE A 470 -4.98 5.03 -3.78
N VAL A 471 -5.11 4.09 -4.71
CA VAL A 471 -6.33 3.85 -5.50
C VAL A 471 -6.97 2.53 -5.10
N ILE A 472 -8.11 2.63 -4.41
CA ILE A 472 -8.94 1.50 -4.00
C ILE A 472 -10.14 1.37 -4.94
N LYS A 473 -10.31 0.20 -5.55
CA LYS A 473 -11.44 -0.06 -6.48
C LYS A 473 -12.81 -0.17 -5.77
N GLY A 474 -12.83 -0.34 -4.45
CA GLY A 474 -14.03 -0.38 -3.59
C GLY A 474 -14.64 0.98 -3.26
N LYS A 475 -15.74 1.01 -2.48
CA LYS A 475 -16.35 2.26 -1.98
C LYS A 475 -15.76 2.65 -0.63
N SER A 476 -15.68 3.94 -0.37
CA SER A 476 -15.12 4.48 0.87
C SER A 476 -15.88 4.13 2.15
N THR A 477 -17.12 3.66 2.07
CA THR A 477 -17.88 3.17 3.24
C THR A 477 -17.50 1.77 3.67
N ASP A 478 -16.77 1.05 2.81
CA ASP A 478 -16.43 -0.35 3.01
C ASP A 478 -15.03 -0.49 3.65
N TYR A 479 -14.35 0.63 3.87
CA TYR A 479 -12.99 0.73 4.39
C TYR A 479 -12.93 1.73 5.56
N ASN A 480 -12.08 1.44 6.53
CA ASN A 480 -11.67 2.35 7.59
C ASN A 480 -10.22 2.82 7.33
N TRP A 481 -9.81 3.94 7.90
CA TRP A 481 -8.41 4.37 7.85
C TRP A 481 -8.01 5.18 9.10
N SER A 482 -6.73 5.11 9.49
CA SER A 482 -6.13 5.81 10.64
C SER A 482 -4.62 5.97 10.43
N LEU A 483 -3.94 6.68 11.32
CA LEU A 483 -2.48 6.56 11.40
C LEU A 483 -2.11 5.12 11.79
N SER A 484 -0.95 4.65 11.32
CA SER A 484 -0.33 3.43 11.81
C SER A 484 0.11 3.59 13.27
N ASP A 485 0.32 2.49 13.99
CA ASP A 485 0.68 2.47 15.41
C ASP A 485 1.96 3.26 15.75
N ASP A 486 2.88 3.40 14.78
CA ASP A 486 4.10 4.19 14.89
C ASP A 486 3.91 5.68 14.56
N GLY A 487 2.75 6.06 14.05
CA GLY A 487 2.41 7.43 13.63
C GLY A 487 3.10 7.90 12.36
N GLU A 488 3.87 7.03 11.67
CA GLU A 488 4.67 7.40 10.50
C GLU A 488 3.92 7.18 9.17
N GLY A 489 2.87 6.36 9.15
CA GLY A 489 2.07 6.05 7.95
C GLY A 489 0.56 6.03 8.21
N ILE A 490 -0.22 5.70 7.19
CA ILE A 490 -1.69 5.65 7.20
C ILE A 490 -2.14 4.23 6.94
N MET A 491 -2.76 3.59 7.92
CA MET A 491 -3.39 2.30 7.74
C MET A 491 -4.76 2.46 7.10
N VAL A 492 -5.07 1.73 6.04
CA VAL A 492 -6.42 1.60 5.46
C VAL A 492 -6.82 0.13 5.48
N TRP A 493 -8.04 -0.21 5.91
CA TRP A 493 -8.42 -1.61 6.11
C TRP A 493 -9.91 -1.89 5.93
N ASN A 494 -10.22 -3.15 5.64
CA ASN A 494 -11.58 -3.68 5.57
C ASN A 494 -11.62 -5.12 6.17
N GLU A 495 -12.62 -5.92 5.78
CA GLU A 495 -12.75 -7.31 6.23
C GLU A 495 -11.75 -8.28 5.55
N ASP A 496 -11.16 -7.89 4.42
CA ASP A 496 -10.28 -8.71 3.57
C ASP A 496 -8.79 -8.49 3.86
N GLY A 497 -8.42 -7.39 4.53
CA GLY A 497 -7.03 -7.07 4.84
C GLY A 497 -6.82 -5.62 5.28
N PHE A 498 -5.55 -5.22 5.39
CA PHE A 498 -5.13 -3.84 5.65
C PHE A 498 -3.89 -3.51 4.83
N ASP A 499 -3.75 -2.24 4.47
CA ASP A 499 -2.56 -1.66 3.83
C ASP A 499 -2.04 -0.50 4.67
N ILE A 500 -0.75 -0.20 4.55
CA ILE A 500 -0.11 0.92 5.23
C ILE A 500 0.57 1.82 4.19
N LEU A 501 0.21 3.10 4.21
CA LEU A 501 0.58 4.12 3.23
C LEU A 501 1.47 5.18 3.89
N TYR A 502 2.73 5.27 3.50
CA TYR A 502 3.70 6.26 3.95
C TYR A 502 3.83 7.34 2.88
N ASP A 503 3.85 8.62 3.26
CA ASP A 503 4.03 9.74 2.33
C ASP A 503 3.00 9.80 1.18
N PHE A 504 1.74 9.42 1.44
CA PHE A 504 0.64 9.58 0.48
C PHE A 504 -0.19 10.83 0.77
N GLU A 505 -0.48 11.62 -0.26
CA GLU A 505 -1.31 12.81 -0.16
C GLU A 505 -2.80 12.52 -0.31
N THR A 506 -3.18 11.39 -0.91
CA THR A 506 -4.57 11.14 -1.28
C THR A 506 -4.95 9.65 -1.26
N ILE A 507 -6.19 9.32 -0.88
CA ILE A 507 -6.81 8.00 -1.15
C ILE A 507 -7.99 8.20 -2.09
N ARG A 508 -8.01 7.52 -3.22
CA ARG A 508 -9.11 7.52 -4.18
C ARG A 508 -9.89 6.22 -4.11
N PHE A 509 -11.13 6.31 -3.64
CA PHE A 509 -12.12 5.26 -3.75
C PHE A 509 -12.93 5.43 -5.05
N SER A 510 -13.72 4.41 -5.41
CA SER A 510 -14.64 4.48 -6.55
C SER A 510 -15.73 5.55 -6.43
N ASP A 511 -16.05 6.02 -5.21
CA ASP A 511 -17.12 6.96 -4.90
C ASP A 511 -16.64 8.34 -4.42
N LYS A 512 -15.42 8.47 -3.91
CA LYS A 512 -14.85 9.75 -3.44
C LYS A 512 -13.32 9.72 -3.36
N ILE A 513 -12.73 10.91 -3.22
CA ILE A 513 -11.30 11.12 -2.94
C ILE A 513 -11.15 11.70 -1.53
N ILE A 514 -10.21 11.15 -0.76
CA ILE A 514 -9.80 11.59 0.58
C ILE A 514 -8.44 12.26 0.46
N ASP A 515 -8.34 13.51 0.89
CA ASP A 515 -7.08 14.25 1.00
C ASP A 515 -6.44 13.97 2.36
N LEU A 516 -5.22 13.45 2.34
CA LEU A 516 -4.39 13.07 3.47
C LEU A 516 -3.41 14.21 3.86
N THR A 517 -3.31 15.28 3.10
CA THR A 517 -2.41 16.41 3.44
C THR A 517 -3.04 17.46 4.34
N ALA A 518 -4.36 17.43 4.47
CA ALA A 518 -5.12 18.43 5.22
C ALA A 518 -5.61 17.85 6.55
N ASP A 519 -4.94 18.13 7.68
CA ASP A 519 -5.35 17.94 9.10
C ASP A 519 -6.24 16.72 9.45
N LYS A 520 -6.29 15.67 8.63
CA LYS A 520 -7.29 14.58 8.69
C LYS A 520 -6.68 13.18 8.66
N VAL A 521 -5.37 13.09 8.72
CA VAL A 521 -4.67 11.81 8.84
C VAL A 521 -4.67 11.40 10.30
N GLY A 522 -5.23 10.21 10.58
CA GLY A 522 -5.55 9.77 11.94
C GLY A 522 -6.91 10.24 12.45
N GLN A 523 -7.88 10.51 11.58
CA GLN A 523 -9.25 10.77 12.03
C GLN A 523 -10.01 9.44 12.23
N ILE A 524 -10.11 8.96 13.46
CA ILE A 524 -11.04 7.91 13.85
C ILE A 524 -12.40 8.58 14.09
N ILE A 525 -13.43 8.12 13.39
CA ILE A 525 -14.82 8.53 13.62
C ILE A 525 -15.52 7.44 14.40
N VAL A 526 -15.68 7.63 15.70
CA VAL A 526 -16.39 6.69 16.57
C VAL A 526 -17.80 7.21 16.85
N LYS A 527 -18.81 6.34 16.74
CA LYS A 527 -20.20 6.70 17.06
C LYS A 527 -20.55 6.31 18.48
N ASP A 528 -21.35 7.17 19.13
CA ASP A 528 -22.01 6.90 20.41
C ASP A 528 -22.91 5.66 20.30
N GLU A 529 -22.63 4.65 21.12
CA GLU A 529 -23.48 3.51 21.37
C GLU A 529 -24.47 3.81 22.50
N VAL A 530 -25.60 4.41 22.14
CA VAL A 530 -26.63 4.88 23.08
C VAL A 530 -26.91 3.89 24.23
N GLY A 531 -26.56 4.31 25.45
CA GLY A 531 -26.82 3.56 26.69
C GLY A 531 -25.73 2.56 27.08
N THR A 532 -24.62 2.53 26.36
CA THR A 532 -23.39 1.82 26.69
C THR A 532 -22.35 2.84 27.14
N GLU A 533 -21.57 2.55 28.18
CA GLU A 533 -20.43 3.38 28.59
C GLU A 533 -19.21 3.00 27.73
N GLN A 534 -18.66 3.93 26.95
CA GLN A 534 -17.50 3.72 26.08
C GLN A 534 -16.24 4.37 26.66
N TYR A 535 -15.11 3.67 26.52
CA TYR A 535 -13.78 4.18 26.87
C TYR A 535 -12.93 4.09 25.61
N LEU A 536 -12.70 5.23 24.98
CA LEU A 536 -12.20 5.33 23.62
C LEU A 536 -10.88 6.06 23.64
N ASN A 537 -9.89 5.55 22.91
CA ASN A 537 -8.65 6.26 22.64
C ASN A 537 -8.68 6.65 21.16
N GLY A 538 -8.48 7.93 20.88
CA GLY A 538 -8.23 8.42 19.54
C GLY A 538 -6.78 8.14 19.14
N SER A 539 -6.38 8.69 18.02
CA SER A 539 -5.05 8.56 17.45
C SER A 539 -4.36 9.93 17.42
N ALA A 540 -3.21 10.04 16.77
CA ALA A 540 -2.50 11.33 16.70
C ALA A 540 -3.10 12.30 15.65
N GLY A 541 -4.28 12.01 15.09
CA GLY A 541 -4.93 12.77 14.03
C GLY A 541 -6.07 13.67 14.52
N SER A 542 -7.06 13.97 13.67
CA SER A 542 -8.25 14.76 14.05
C SER A 542 -9.47 13.86 14.29
N ASP A 543 -9.49 13.13 15.40
CA ASP A 543 -10.55 12.19 15.77
C ASP A 543 -11.89 12.90 16.06
N ILE A 544 -12.99 12.21 15.74
CA ILE A 544 -14.36 12.70 15.93
C ILE A 544 -15.19 11.67 16.68
N PHE A 545 -15.73 12.05 17.83
CA PHE A 545 -16.80 11.30 18.49
C PHE A 545 -18.17 11.81 18.04
N VAL A 546 -18.96 10.96 17.39
CA VAL A 546 -20.24 11.33 16.77
C VAL A 546 -21.41 10.90 17.65
N ILE A 547 -22.14 11.89 18.17
CA ILE A 547 -23.34 11.69 18.99
C ILE A 547 -24.58 12.03 18.15
N ASN A 548 -25.49 11.07 18.03
CA ASN A 548 -26.77 11.28 17.35
C ASN A 548 -27.81 11.99 18.26
N GLY A 549 -27.45 13.17 18.76
CA GLY A 549 -28.22 14.03 19.66
C GLY A 549 -27.83 15.51 19.51
N LYS A 550 -28.52 16.42 20.20
CA LYS A 550 -28.15 17.86 20.22
C LYS A 550 -27.12 18.12 21.30
N SER A 551 -26.22 19.08 21.09
CA SER A 551 -25.18 19.43 22.07
C SER A 551 -25.77 19.85 23.43
N THR A 552 -26.92 20.52 23.43
CA THR A 552 -27.62 20.95 24.66
C THR A 552 -28.15 19.79 25.52
N ASP A 553 -28.21 18.57 24.98
CA ASP A 553 -28.68 17.38 25.70
C ASP A 553 -27.54 16.66 26.43
N TYR A 554 -26.29 17.12 26.27
CA TYR A 554 -25.07 16.50 26.78
C TYR A 554 -24.18 17.54 27.48
N ASN A 555 -23.35 17.07 28.42
CA ASN A 555 -22.28 17.85 29.05
C ASN A 555 -20.94 17.20 28.72
N TRP A 556 -19.84 17.96 28.78
CA TRP A 556 -18.49 17.42 28.62
C TRP A 556 -17.47 18.18 29.47
N ALA A 557 -16.43 17.48 29.94
CA ALA A 557 -15.35 18.02 30.76
C ALA A 557 -14.15 17.06 30.72
N PRO A 558 -12.95 17.49 31.13
CA PRO A 558 -11.85 16.57 31.38
C PRO A 558 -12.25 15.46 32.38
N SER A 559 -11.74 14.25 32.18
CA SER A 559 -11.90 13.12 33.11
C SER A 559 -11.22 13.43 34.45
N ASP A 560 -11.63 12.74 35.52
CA ASP A 560 -11.11 12.95 36.89
C ASP A 560 -9.58 12.79 37.00
N ASP A 561 -8.97 11.97 36.14
CA ASP A 561 -7.51 11.77 36.06
C ASP A 561 -6.80 12.81 35.17
N GLY A 562 -7.57 13.67 34.50
CA GLY A 562 -7.10 14.69 33.58
C GLY A 562 -6.48 14.16 32.30
N GLN A 563 -6.67 12.87 31.98
CA GLN A 563 -6.05 12.24 30.81
C GLN A 563 -6.97 12.20 29.58
N GLY A 564 -8.28 12.38 29.73
CA GLY A 564 -9.24 12.38 28.61
C GLY A 564 -10.38 13.37 28.83
N ILE A 565 -11.41 13.30 27.98
CA ILE A 565 -12.65 14.07 28.04
C ILE A 565 -13.80 13.11 28.33
N MET A 566 -14.51 13.34 29.44
CA MET A 566 -15.78 12.68 29.72
C MET A 566 -16.92 13.45 29.05
N VAL A 567 -17.76 12.78 28.26
CA VAL A 567 -19.03 13.32 27.74
C VAL A 567 -20.18 12.54 28.36
N TRP A 568 -21.24 13.21 28.82
CA TRP A 568 -22.31 12.51 29.54
C TRP A 568 -23.67 13.16 29.37
N ASN A 569 -24.71 12.35 29.57
CA ASN A 569 -26.09 12.80 29.70
C ASN A 569 -26.81 11.95 30.76
N LYS A 570 -28.15 12.02 30.81
CA LYS A 570 -28.97 11.25 31.76
C LYS A 570 -28.97 9.73 31.54
N ASN A 571 -28.49 9.25 30.39
CA ASN A 571 -28.51 7.86 29.97
C ASN A 571 -27.16 7.14 30.16
N GLY A 572 -26.08 7.87 30.44
CA GLY A 572 -24.73 7.30 30.57
C GLY A 572 -23.64 8.35 30.36
N PHE A 573 -22.39 7.89 30.36
CA PHE A 573 -21.21 8.68 30.06
C PHE A 573 -20.24 7.87 29.19
N ASP A 574 -19.41 8.58 28.44
CA ASP A 574 -18.29 8.05 27.66
C ASP A 574 -17.02 8.84 28.01
N ILE A 575 -15.87 8.19 27.89
CA ILE A 575 -14.55 8.81 28.10
C ILE A 575 -13.74 8.70 26.82
N LEU A 576 -13.24 9.85 26.35
CA LEU A 576 -12.52 10.05 25.11
C LEU A 576 -11.09 10.50 25.43
N TYR A 577 -10.11 9.63 25.25
CA TYR A 577 -8.69 9.94 25.35
C TYR A 577 -8.17 10.32 23.96
N ASP A 578 -7.39 11.39 23.84
CA ASP A 578 -6.78 11.82 22.57
C ASP A 578 -7.81 12.01 21.43
N PHE A 579 -8.93 12.69 21.71
CA PHE A 579 -9.92 13.08 20.68
C PHE A 579 -9.90 14.59 20.44
N GLU A 580 -10.02 14.98 19.17
CA GLU A 580 -9.90 16.37 18.72
C GLU A 580 -11.26 17.03 18.56
N SER A 581 -12.36 16.28 18.44
CA SER A 581 -13.69 16.88 18.38
C SER A 581 -14.86 15.96 18.79
N ILE A 582 -15.95 16.59 19.22
CA ILE A 582 -17.26 15.95 19.42
C ILE A 582 -18.24 16.52 18.42
N GLN A 583 -18.86 15.67 17.61
CA GLN A 583 -19.87 16.06 16.64
C GLN A 583 -21.27 15.71 17.13
N PHE A 584 -22.08 16.75 17.34
CA PHE A 584 -23.52 16.65 17.57
C PHE A 584 -24.30 16.89 16.27
N THR A 585 -25.60 16.62 16.30
CA THR A 585 -26.49 16.85 15.15
C THR A 585 -26.69 18.34 14.81
N ASP A 586 -26.40 19.24 15.75
CA ASP A 586 -26.58 20.69 15.62
C ASP A 586 -25.28 21.51 15.63
N THR A 587 -24.17 20.97 16.16
CA THR A 587 -22.87 21.64 16.19
C THR A 587 -21.70 20.65 16.32
N SER A 588 -20.47 21.14 16.12
CA SER A 588 -19.24 20.40 16.42
C SER A 588 -18.44 21.17 17.47
N ILE A 589 -17.87 20.45 18.43
CA ILE A 589 -17.00 20.99 19.48
C ILE A 589 -15.57 20.56 19.17
N ASP A 590 -14.63 21.50 19.14
CA ASP A 590 -13.20 21.28 18.92
C ASP A 590 -12.47 21.25 20.28
N LEU A 591 -11.69 20.18 20.48
CA LEU A 591 -11.00 19.81 21.72
C LEU A 591 -9.48 20.09 21.66
N THR A 592 -8.95 20.66 20.57
CA THR A 592 -7.50 20.87 20.36
C THR A 592 -6.97 22.28 20.68
N GLY A 593 -5.65 22.42 20.89
CA GLY A 593 -4.94 23.70 21.05
C GLY A 593 -4.97 24.28 22.48
N ASP A 594 -4.96 25.61 22.63
CA ASP A 594 -5.12 26.32 23.93
C ASP A 594 -6.42 25.97 24.69
N LYS A 595 -7.24 25.09 24.08
CA LYS A 595 -8.47 24.50 24.60
C LYS A 595 -8.29 23.09 25.18
N VAL A 596 -7.11 22.48 25.10
CA VAL A 596 -6.80 21.25 25.84
C VAL A 596 -6.72 21.63 27.32
N GLY A 597 -7.78 21.29 28.06
CA GLY A 597 -8.02 21.76 29.43
C GLY A 597 -9.12 22.83 29.53
N GLN A 598 -9.66 23.36 28.44
CA GLN A 598 -10.80 24.27 28.52
C GLN A 598 -12.04 23.52 29.03
N LEU A 599 -12.39 23.77 30.29
CA LEU A 599 -13.69 23.47 30.83
C LEU A 599 -14.69 24.43 30.19
N ILE A 600 -15.58 23.87 29.36
CA ILE A 600 -16.79 24.57 28.92
C ILE A 600 -17.93 24.12 29.84
N ALA A 601 -18.06 24.80 30.97
CA ALA A 601 -19.18 24.59 31.87
C ALA A 601 -20.35 25.48 31.45
N ALA A 602 -21.56 24.91 31.36
CA ALA A 602 -22.77 25.64 31.03
C ALA A 602 -23.62 25.86 32.29
N ASN A 603 -24.14 27.07 32.46
CA ASN A 603 -25.00 27.41 33.60
C ASN A 603 -26.24 26.50 33.65
N GLN A 604 -26.42 25.84 34.78
CA GLN A 604 -27.66 25.16 35.14
C GLN A 604 -28.63 26.13 35.80
N LYS A 605 -29.56 26.66 34.99
CA LYS A 605 -30.55 27.65 35.44
C LYS A 605 -31.18 27.30 36.80
N GLY A 606 -30.95 28.16 37.79
CA GLY A 606 -31.54 28.07 39.14
C GLY A 606 -30.80 27.10 40.08
N VAL A 607 -29.62 26.62 39.70
CA VAL A 607 -28.68 25.87 40.54
C VAL A 607 -27.52 26.80 40.85
N GLU A 608 -27.11 26.86 42.12
CA GLU A 608 -25.89 27.60 42.50
C GLU A 608 -24.67 26.71 42.22
N GLU A 609 -23.81 27.14 41.31
CA GLU A 609 -22.65 26.34 40.88
C GLU A 609 -21.33 26.90 41.43
N TYR A 610 -20.44 25.98 41.79
CA TYR A 610 -19.10 26.28 42.29
C TYR A 610 -18.11 25.54 41.42
N ILE A 611 -17.50 26.25 40.48
CA ILE A 611 -16.79 25.62 39.37
C ILE A 611 -15.38 26.15 39.31
N SER A 612 -14.42 25.23 39.33
CA SER A 612 -13.02 25.55 39.08
C SER A 612 -12.66 25.10 37.67
N GLY A 613 -12.14 26.01 36.87
CA GLY A 613 -11.50 25.75 35.60
C GLY A 613 -10.17 25.02 35.81
N THR A 614 -9.44 24.85 34.72
CA THR A 614 -8.18 24.12 34.72
C THR A 614 -7.00 25.09 34.56
N LYS A 615 -5.87 24.62 34.03
CA LYS A 615 -4.72 25.47 33.70
C LYS A 615 -4.82 26.05 32.27
N GLY A 616 -5.94 25.83 31.59
CA GLY A 616 -6.18 26.16 30.19
C GLY A 616 -6.85 27.52 30.00
N THR A 617 -7.52 27.72 28.86
CA THR A 617 -8.40 28.87 28.63
C THR A 617 -9.86 28.46 28.84
N ASP A 618 -10.32 28.41 30.07
CA ASP A 618 -11.65 27.92 30.46
C ASP A 618 -12.76 28.93 30.10
N THR A 619 -13.92 28.43 29.67
CA THR A 619 -15.08 29.27 29.28
C THR A 619 -16.35 28.85 30.01
N PHE A 620 -16.96 29.75 30.78
CA PHE A 620 -18.29 29.50 31.33
C PHE A 620 -19.36 30.04 30.38
N VAL A 621 -20.32 29.20 29.98
CA VAL A 621 -21.37 29.55 29.00
C VAL A 621 -22.70 29.76 29.69
N ILE A 622 -23.29 30.93 29.49
CA ILE A 622 -24.63 31.27 29.97
C ILE A 622 -25.54 31.45 28.75
N ASP A 623 -26.58 30.62 28.64
CA ASP A 623 -27.57 30.67 27.55
C ASP A 623 -28.56 31.86 27.70
N ALA A 624 -28.06 33.06 27.96
CA ALA A 624 -28.84 34.29 28.15
C ALA A 624 -28.07 35.50 27.60
N PHE A 625 -28.73 36.67 27.54
CA PHE A 625 -28.05 37.92 27.19
C PHE A 625 -27.23 38.44 28.38
N SER A 626 -26.08 39.04 28.10
CA SER A 626 -25.19 39.61 29.11
C SER A 626 -25.87 40.69 29.97
N THR A 627 -26.91 41.35 29.46
CA THR A 627 -27.72 42.35 30.20
C THR A 627 -28.66 41.75 31.25
N GLU A 628 -28.76 40.42 31.29
CA GLU A 628 -29.56 39.67 32.27
C GLU A 628 -28.75 39.23 33.49
N PHE A 629 -27.42 39.40 33.45
CA PHE A 629 -26.50 38.95 34.50
C PHE A 629 -25.56 40.08 34.92
N ASN A 630 -25.06 39.98 36.15
CA ASN A 630 -23.98 40.78 36.68
C ASN A 630 -22.76 39.88 36.91
N TRP A 631 -21.55 40.44 36.86
CA TRP A 631 -20.33 39.72 37.21
C TRP A 631 -19.26 40.61 37.84
N THR A 632 -18.52 40.07 38.80
CA THR A 632 -17.41 40.76 39.47
C THR A 632 -16.38 39.75 39.97
N ARG A 633 -15.13 40.19 40.21
CA ARG A 633 -14.19 39.38 40.99
C ARG A 633 -14.73 39.16 42.40
N ALA A 634 -14.54 37.97 42.94
CA ALA A 634 -14.88 37.67 44.32
C ALA A 634 -14.08 38.55 45.30
N ASN A 635 -14.64 38.83 46.49
CA ASN A 635 -14.06 39.78 47.45
C ASN A 635 -12.71 39.34 48.04
N ASP A 636 -12.39 38.06 47.99
CA ASP A 636 -11.09 37.50 48.39
C ASP A 636 -10.05 37.58 47.26
N GLY A 637 -10.45 38.03 46.07
CA GLY A 637 -9.62 38.12 44.88
C GLY A 637 -9.44 36.79 44.15
N GLU A 638 -10.02 35.71 44.65
CA GLU A 638 -9.93 34.36 44.07
C GLU A 638 -11.27 34.02 43.39
N GLY A 639 -11.30 34.13 42.06
CA GLY A 639 -12.46 33.78 41.23
C GLY A 639 -13.38 34.94 40.83
N VAL A 640 -14.42 34.61 40.06
CA VAL A 640 -15.42 35.51 39.48
C VAL A 640 -16.81 35.05 39.94
N LEU A 641 -17.56 35.96 40.56
CA LEU A 641 -18.97 35.78 40.88
C LEU A 641 -19.81 36.25 39.70
N VAL A 642 -20.71 35.41 39.21
CA VAL A 642 -21.70 35.74 38.16
C VAL A 642 -23.09 35.48 38.72
N TRP A 643 -24.02 36.42 38.57
CA TRP A 643 -25.34 36.28 39.20
C TRP A 643 -26.47 37.02 38.46
N ASN A 644 -27.69 36.60 38.73
CA ASN A 644 -28.92 37.29 38.34
C ASN A 644 -29.99 37.10 39.44
N ASP A 645 -31.27 37.34 39.11
CA ASP A 645 -32.38 37.16 40.06
C ASP A 645 -32.68 35.68 40.39
N ASP A 646 -32.22 34.74 39.55
CA ASP A 646 -32.49 33.30 39.66
C ASP A 646 -31.41 32.55 40.48
N GLY A 647 -30.24 33.17 40.75
CA GLY A 647 -29.15 32.56 41.52
C GLY A 647 -27.78 33.19 41.23
N PHE A 648 -26.72 32.54 41.74
CA PHE A 648 -25.33 32.93 41.49
C PHE A 648 -24.44 31.71 41.27
N ASP A 649 -23.37 31.91 40.50
CA ASP A 649 -22.31 30.96 40.24
C ASP A 649 -20.96 31.56 40.63
N ILE A 650 -20.04 30.74 41.15
CA ILE A 650 -18.66 31.14 41.45
C ILE A 650 -17.70 30.34 40.57
N LEU A 651 -16.88 31.07 39.83
CA LEU A 651 -15.95 30.56 38.83
C LEU A 651 -14.51 30.82 39.27
N TRP A 652 -13.72 29.79 39.49
CA TRP A 652 -12.26 29.90 39.74
C TRP A 652 -11.49 29.51 38.49
N ASP A 653 -10.39 30.20 38.21
CA ASP A 653 -9.50 29.86 37.08
C ASP A 653 -10.26 29.76 35.74
N PHE A 654 -11.17 30.71 35.49
CA PHE A 654 -11.84 30.90 34.20
C PHE A 654 -11.33 32.15 33.49
N GLU A 655 -11.02 32.01 32.20
CA GLU A 655 -10.50 33.07 31.34
C GLU A 655 -11.60 33.76 30.53
N THR A 656 -12.77 33.13 30.34
CA THR A 656 -13.86 33.71 29.55
C THR A 656 -15.25 33.41 30.11
N LEU A 657 -16.13 34.41 30.09
CA LEU A 657 -17.57 34.26 30.31
C LEU A 657 -18.31 34.55 29.01
N ARG A 658 -19.04 33.56 28.48
CA ARG A 658 -19.73 33.65 27.19
C ARG A 658 -21.25 33.77 27.37
N PHE A 659 -21.81 34.85 26.84
CA PHE A 659 -23.25 35.08 26.71
C PHE A 659 -23.69 34.92 25.25
N LYS A 660 -25.01 34.97 25.01
CA LYS A 660 -25.58 34.96 23.65
C LYS A 660 -25.15 36.12 22.75
N ASP A 661 -24.83 37.25 23.37
CA ASP A 661 -24.56 38.53 22.70
C ASP A 661 -23.08 38.94 22.72
N ARG A 662 -22.28 38.45 23.67
CA ARG A 662 -20.84 38.77 23.75
C ARG A 662 -20.06 37.78 24.62
N ASP A 663 -18.75 37.75 24.39
CA ASP A 663 -17.74 37.11 25.24
C ASP A 663 -17.08 38.17 26.14
N ILE A 664 -16.85 37.83 27.41
CA ILE A 664 -16.16 38.67 28.40
C ILE A 664 -14.83 38.00 28.76
N ASP A 665 -13.73 38.71 28.53
CA ASP A 665 -12.39 38.28 28.95
C ASP A 665 -12.23 38.46 30.46
N LEU A 666 -12.09 37.35 31.19
CA LEU A 666 -11.94 37.30 32.64
C LEU A 666 -10.47 37.43 33.10
N THR A 667 -9.52 37.57 32.18
CA THR A 667 -8.09 37.75 32.47
C THR A 667 -7.66 39.22 32.50
N ALA A 668 -8.47 40.13 31.96
CA ALA A 668 -8.12 41.54 31.87
C ALA A 668 -7.83 42.17 33.24
N ASP A 669 -6.83 43.07 33.30
CA ASP A 669 -6.42 43.81 34.51
C ASP A 669 -7.55 44.67 35.13
N LYS A 670 -8.68 44.79 34.43
CA LYS A 670 -9.87 45.55 34.84
C LYS A 670 -11.15 44.71 34.73
N LEU A 671 -11.19 43.60 35.44
CA LEU A 671 -12.42 42.82 35.60
C LEU A 671 -13.37 43.50 36.56
N GLY A 672 -14.61 43.64 36.11
CA GLY A 672 -15.70 44.23 36.85
C GLY A 672 -16.53 45.06 35.89
N GLN A 673 -17.72 44.57 35.55
CA GLN A 673 -18.75 45.41 34.95
C GLN A 673 -20.02 45.11 35.72
N ILE A 674 -20.43 46.08 36.52
CA ILE A 674 -21.74 46.12 37.12
C ILE A 674 -22.67 46.75 36.09
N VAL A 675 -23.69 45.98 35.70
CA VAL A 675 -24.83 46.49 34.94
C VAL A 675 -25.97 46.72 35.91
N ALA A 676 -25.91 47.84 36.62
CA ALA A 676 -26.96 48.17 37.58
C ALA A 676 -28.15 48.80 36.84
N LYS A 677 -29.36 48.30 37.10
CA LYS A 677 -30.59 48.85 36.53
C LYS A 677 -31.21 49.87 37.48
N ASP A 678 -31.73 50.96 36.91
CA ASP A 678 -32.60 51.91 37.60
C ASP A 678 -33.84 51.20 38.14
N ILE A 679 -34.03 51.30 39.45
CA ILE A 679 -35.26 50.92 40.12
C ILE A 679 -36.11 52.19 40.21
N LYS A 680 -36.96 52.35 39.20
CA LYS A 680 -37.82 53.51 39.02
C LYS A 680 -38.46 54.02 40.33
N GLY A 681 -38.04 55.20 40.76
CA GLY A 681 -38.57 55.91 41.93
C GLY A 681 -37.95 55.51 43.26
N GLU A 682 -36.89 54.71 43.25
CA GLU A 682 -35.99 54.50 44.38
C GLU A 682 -34.72 55.33 44.20
N GLU A 683 -34.10 55.76 45.31
CA GLU A 683 -32.81 56.44 45.28
C GLU A 683 -31.71 55.39 45.42
N GLN A 684 -30.92 55.16 44.37
CA GLN A 684 -29.84 54.17 44.40
C GLN A 684 -28.48 54.84 44.63
N TYR A 685 -27.65 54.17 45.44
CA TYR A 685 -26.29 54.57 45.74
C TYR A 685 -25.38 53.43 45.34
N LEU A 686 -24.76 53.57 44.17
CA LEU A 686 -24.08 52.49 43.50
C LEU A 686 -22.63 52.86 43.28
N SER A 687 -21.73 51.96 43.66
CA SER A 687 -20.32 52.06 43.33
C SER A 687 -20.02 51.00 42.28
N GLY A 688 -19.45 51.44 41.18
CA GLY A 688 -18.84 50.60 40.16
C GLY A 688 -17.54 49.99 40.67
N THR A 689 -16.83 49.41 39.74
CA THR A 689 -15.61 48.64 39.95
C THR A 689 -14.45 49.33 39.22
N GLU A 690 -13.30 48.68 39.12
CA GLU A 690 -12.17 49.27 38.36
C GLU A 690 -12.33 49.14 36.82
N GLY A 691 -13.43 48.52 36.36
CA GLY A 691 -13.73 48.24 34.96
C GLY A 691 -14.57 49.31 34.26
N THR A 692 -15.49 48.89 33.38
CA THR A 692 -16.41 49.80 32.66
C THR A 692 -17.82 49.46 33.11
N ASP A 693 -18.28 50.15 34.14
CA ASP A 693 -19.59 49.92 34.76
C ASP A 693 -20.66 50.75 34.05
N THR A 694 -21.82 50.12 33.82
CA THR A 694 -22.92 50.71 33.06
C THR A 694 -24.17 50.78 33.94
N PHE A 695 -24.72 51.98 34.13
CA PHE A 695 -26.03 52.13 34.76
C PHE A 695 -27.12 52.19 33.69
N VAL A 696 -28.10 51.29 33.74
CA VAL A 696 -29.14 51.15 32.72
C VAL A 696 -30.46 51.73 33.21
N ILE A 697 -30.97 52.71 32.48
CA ILE A 697 -32.21 53.41 32.79
C ILE A 697 -33.26 53.04 31.73
N ASP A 698 -34.39 52.48 32.17
CA ASP A 698 -35.56 52.24 31.29
C ASP A 698 -36.33 53.55 31.05
N GLY A 699 -35.68 54.47 30.33
CA GLY A 699 -36.17 55.80 29.97
C GLY A 699 -35.31 56.42 28.86
N ASN A 700 -35.82 57.48 28.23
CA ASN A 700 -35.03 58.21 27.24
C ASN A 700 -34.14 59.24 27.95
N SER A 701 -32.96 59.50 27.41
CA SER A 701 -31.98 60.43 27.95
C SER A 701 -32.52 61.86 28.18
N ASP A 702 -33.40 62.35 27.31
CA ASP A 702 -34.06 63.67 27.44
C ASP A 702 -34.93 63.80 28.71
N ASP A 703 -35.35 62.68 29.30
CA ASP A 703 -36.18 62.65 30.51
C ASP A 703 -35.33 62.77 31.80
N TYR A 704 -34.00 62.72 31.70
CA TYR A 704 -33.08 62.70 32.82
C TYR A 704 -32.05 63.84 32.73
N GLN A 705 -31.61 64.30 33.89
CA GLN A 705 -30.53 65.26 34.05
C GLN A 705 -29.33 64.55 34.69
N ILE A 706 -28.13 64.94 34.29
CA ILE A 706 -26.88 64.28 34.70
C ILE A 706 -25.88 65.35 35.11
N ALA A 707 -25.24 65.20 36.28
CA ALA A 707 -24.22 66.11 36.77
C ALA A 707 -23.19 65.40 37.66
N LYS A 708 -21.99 65.96 37.76
CA LYS A 708 -20.99 65.49 38.74
C LYS A 708 -21.46 65.80 40.17
N ALA A 709 -21.15 64.89 41.08
CA ALA A 709 -21.34 65.12 42.51
C ALA A 709 -20.46 66.31 42.99
N ASP A 710 -20.94 67.05 44.00
CA ASP A 710 -20.28 68.27 44.51
C ASP A 710 -18.87 68.03 45.06
N ASP A 711 -18.57 66.82 45.52
CA ASP A 711 -17.24 66.42 46.02
C ASP A 711 -16.26 66.04 44.91
N GLY A 712 -16.73 66.03 43.65
CA GLY A 712 -15.95 65.70 42.47
C GLY A 712 -15.72 64.21 42.28
N VAL A 713 -16.38 63.34 43.07
CA VAL A 713 -16.24 61.89 42.99
C VAL A 713 -17.62 61.29 42.73
N GLY A 714 -17.88 60.87 41.49
CA GLY A 714 -19.15 60.26 41.05
C GLY A 714 -20.08 61.19 40.25
N VAL A 715 -21.17 60.61 39.77
CA VAL A 715 -22.21 61.22 38.94
C VAL A 715 -23.56 61.03 39.58
N ILE A 716 -24.40 62.06 39.51
CA ILE A 716 -25.80 62.01 39.90
C ILE A 716 -26.62 62.06 38.61
N VAL A 717 -27.50 61.08 38.42
CA VAL A 717 -28.51 61.06 37.36
C VAL A 717 -29.88 61.16 38.02
N TRP A 718 -30.75 62.06 37.54
CA TRP A 718 -32.03 62.31 38.19
C TRP A 718 -33.11 62.73 37.20
N ASN A 719 -34.36 62.54 37.60
CA ASN A 719 -35.53 63.09 36.91
C ASN A 719 -36.53 63.62 37.95
N ASP A 720 -37.76 63.90 37.54
CA ASP A 720 -38.82 64.37 38.44
C ASP A 720 -39.28 63.32 39.48
N GLN A 721 -38.79 62.07 39.39
CA GLN A 721 -39.19 60.94 40.22
C GLN A 721 -38.16 60.53 41.27
N GLY A 722 -36.89 60.94 41.13
CA GLY A 722 -35.81 60.56 42.04
C GLY A 722 -34.43 60.85 41.46
N PHE A 723 -33.39 60.47 42.19
CA PHE A 723 -32.01 60.52 41.73
C PHE A 723 -31.24 59.28 42.13
N ASP A 724 -30.27 58.91 41.31
CA ASP A 724 -29.30 57.86 41.58
C ASP A 724 -27.90 58.45 41.60
N MET A 725 -27.09 57.98 42.54
CA MET A 725 -25.71 58.40 42.72
C MET A 725 -24.79 57.24 42.37
N LEU A 726 -23.95 57.47 41.36
CA LEU A 726 -23.08 56.50 40.72
C LEU A 726 -21.62 56.90 40.97
N TRP A 727 -20.87 56.11 41.72
CA TRP A 727 -19.43 56.26 41.89
C TRP A 727 -18.70 55.28 40.99
N ASP A 728 -17.63 55.71 40.33
CA ASP A 728 -16.80 54.83 39.49
C ASP A 728 -17.62 54.08 38.41
N PHE A 729 -18.63 54.75 37.84
CA PHE A 729 -19.34 54.32 36.64
C PHE A 729 -18.84 55.09 35.42
N GLU A 730 -18.63 54.39 34.32
CA GLU A 730 -18.13 54.94 33.07
C GLU A 730 -19.26 55.30 32.11
N GLU A 731 -20.40 54.62 32.21
CA GLU A 731 -21.48 54.71 31.23
C GLU A 731 -22.88 54.73 31.86
N ILE A 732 -23.80 55.43 31.18
CA ILE A 732 -25.24 55.40 31.46
C ILE A 732 -25.97 55.03 30.16
N GLN A 733 -26.67 53.91 30.15
CA GLN A 733 -27.46 53.43 29.02
C GLN A 733 -28.91 53.86 29.19
N PHE A 734 -29.40 54.71 28.28
CA PHE A 734 -30.81 55.02 28.10
C PHE A 734 -31.39 54.18 26.95
N ASN A 735 -32.72 54.20 26.78
CA ASN A 735 -33.39 53.51 25.68
C ASN A 735 -33.06 54.08 24.29
N ASP A 736 -32.64 55.35 24.23
CA ASP A 736 -32.37 56.10 23.00
C ASP A 736 -30.88 56.36 22.74
N GLN A 737 -30.03 56.33 23.76
CA GLN A 737 -28.58 56.49 23.61
C GLN A 737 -27.76 55.88 24.76
N LEU A 738 -26.49 55.58 24.49
CA LEU A 738 -25.46 55.26 25.48
C LEU A 738 -24.60 56.49 25.73
N LEU A 739 -24.52 56.92 26.98
CA LEU A 739 -23.80 58.12 27.39
C LEU A 739 -22.55 57.74 28.18
N THR A 740 -21.38 58.09 27.63
CA THR A 740 -20.09 57.90 28.32
C THR A 740 -19.81 59.10 29.23
N ILE A 741 -19.73 58.85 30.54
CA ILE A 741 -19.63 59.86 31.60
C ILE A 741 -18.38 60.75 31.45
N GLN A 742 -17.27 60.21 30.90
CA GLN A 742 -16.02 60.95 30.73
C GLN A 742 -16.09 62.04 29.64
N ASP A 743 -16.96 61.90 28.63
CA ASP A 743 -17.00 62.78 27.46
C ASP A 743 -18.01 63.93 27.57
N GLU A 744 -19.09 63.77 28.35
CA GLU A 744 -20.16 64.79 28.45
C GLU A 744 -20.10 65.71 29.68
N LEU A 745 -19.29 65.39 30.69
CA LEU A 745 -19.15 66.20 31.92
C LEU A 745 -17.84 67.01 31.99
N ALA A 746 -17.21 67.28 30.85
CA ALA A 746 -15.98 68.07 30.72
C ALA A 746 -16.18 69.58 30.89
#